data_AF-A0A0L0UQG7-F1
#
_entry.id   AF-A0A0L0UQG7-F1
#
_cell.length_a   1.000
_cell.length_b   1.000
_cell.length_c   1.000
_cell.angle_alpha   90.00
_cell.angle_beta   90.00
_cell.angle_gamma   90.00
#
_symmetry.space_group_name_H-M   'P 1'
#
loop_
_entity.id
_entity.type
_entity.pdbx_description
1 polymer ?
#
loop_
_entity_poly.entity_id
_entity_poly.type
_entity_poly.pdbx_seq_one_letter_code
_entity_poly.pdbx_strand_id
1 'polypeptide(L)'
;MADQTTSMALRLDRQEIQALEGCPACFGPRPSNLADYPPRTRNKMVICFDANFQQRHHTKAGREYRPIDYPRIFIPQADFSKTQESIRAKEIEDSTPAQADRCTESHKAADDKRNESTWKGCDDTGLMGACCRHDAAIFMGNIYKSGEQRCFPVTMISELLTQCEGDRQIGILYDIGCSLDKYMAARDLLEEHRPRLSFGTSVFHAYVHNWICQLDYNPRLNEGWGLSDGEGLERLWSYLSPLVSPLRYATRNHRLAAIAHRLKYHNWKGKRDLPKWLKHKFNSALKRRHEADSVLTGLLEMCNPHVVTGVAYTKPFFEEQWKAQRTFQKQHTDAEADRRSKLVGYYKQEVVVELLRSRLRGPEIFLATEQEVLDLFASITEHSALLRRQLDELTGERGMRSVVDDEESKLLLLLWDAKADLFVQAVHHQAEMRPITDSKTIGARTGTRLKENVFKAQQARKPAVKKYIEAFNRRYVDFITKYPDQTLSDAADYPLTYDDFIWFPMDHRFWNDGLYYHSKAPWAIDVNVRAGITATLTLKRVQEEFELLAQELCRAIGWGVAYYKRMEDTARYLHGRLATMHLGDVPLVPDYIDAIPLHSVGSKSRYKLLSKELERRLVTHGTLMDEWSENISLLWGHCQPEGNRGSITQWNEMIQKIRRGERTVDPGAQVGVDEQLEATVLEIDVDDGEDVETVLISRVEEGNSEENNVPGSEQGASRGTDAVVA
;
A
#
# COMPACT_ATOMS: atom_id res chain seq x y z
N MET A 1 -2.70 -31.54 17.96
CA MET A 1 -2.72 -30.70 19.18
C MET A 1 -2.94 -29.25 18.76
N ALA A 2 -3.70 -28.45 19.50
CA ALA A 2 -3.93 -27.05 19.13
C ALA A 2 -2.66 -26.20 19.27
N ASP A 3 -2.48 -25.20 18.41
CA ASP A 3 -1.31 -24.29 18.47
C ASP A 3 -1.21 -23.59 19.82
N GLN A 4 -2.34 -23.20 20.41
CA GLN A 4 -2.40 -22.60 21.74
C GLN A 4 -1.78 -23.48 22.83
N THR A 5 -2.02 -24.80 22.80
CA THR A 5 -1.42 -25.75 23.75
C THR A 5 0.10 -25.76 23.63
N THR A 6 0.61 -25.69 22.41
CA THR A 6 2.06 -25.66 22.14
C THR A 6 2.67 -24.34 22.64
N SER A 7 2.03 -23.21 22.37
CA SER A 7 2.47 -21.90 22.85
C SER A 7 2.50 -21.84 24.38
N MET A 8 1.54 -22.45 25.07
CA MET A 8 1.54 -22.57 26.54
C MET A 8 2.69 -23.44 27.04
N ALA A 9 2.95 -24.58 26.38
CA ALA A 9 4.06 -25.48 26.76
C ALA A 9 5.43 -24.81 26.60
N LEU A 10 5.59 -24.00 25.54
CA LEU A 10 6.78 -23.20 25.26
C LEU A 10 6.83 -21.88 26.05
N ARG A 11 5.76 -21.53 26.78
CA ARG A 11 5.59 -20.25 27.50
C ARG A 11 5.88 -19.03 26.61
N LEU A 12 5.35 -19.05 25.38
CA LEU A 12 5.54 -17.95 24.45
C LEU A 12 4.77 -16.71 24.93
N ASP A 13 5.40 -15.55 24.88
CA ASP A 13 4.73 -14.28 25.11
C ASP A 13 3.91 -13.82 23.88
N ARG A 14 3.20 -12.69 24.01
CA ARG A 14 2.36 -12.18 22.91
C ARG A 14 3.15 -11.86 21.65
N GLN A 15 4.35 -11.28 21.79
CA GLN A 15 5.23 -10.92 20.68
C GLN A 15 5.74 -12.19 19.98
N GLU A 16 6.18 -13.18 20.74
CA GLU A 16 6.70 -14.45 20.22
C GLU A 16 5.62 -15.25 19.47
N ILE A 17 4.39 -15.26 19.98
CA ILE A 17 3.27 -15.87 19.25
C ILE A 17 2.97 -15.05 17.99
N GLN A 18 3.07 -13.72 18.03
CA GLN A 18 2.88 -12.89 16.82
C GLN A 18 4.00 -13.07 15.78
N ALA A 19 5.23 -13.37 16.21
CA ALA A 19 6.32 -13.76 15.31
C ALA A 19 6.06 -15.12 14.65
N LEU A 20 5.52 -16.06 15.43
CA LEU A 20 5.17 -17.41 14.96
C LEU A 20 3.98 -17.40 13.97
N GLU A 21 2.91 -16.69 14.30
CA GLU A 21 1.66 -16.70 13.51
C GLU A 21 1.64 -15.62 12.41
N GLY A 22 2.21 -14.46 12.69
CA GLY A 22 2.35 -13.33 11.76
C GLY A 22 3.69 -13.37 11.03
N CYS A 23 4.56 -12.43 11.37
CA CYS A 23 5.83 -12.18 10.67
C CYS A 23 7.04 -12.13 11.64
N PRO A 24 8.05 -12.99 11.47
CA PRO A 24 9.24 -12.99 12.32
C PRO A 24 10.21 -11.84 12.03
N ALA A 25 10.24 -11.29 10.81
CA ALA A 25 11.00 -10.06 10.52
C ALA A 25 10.46 -8.85 11.29
N CYS A 26 9.14 -8.83 11.54
CA CYS A 26 8.53 -7.85 12.42
C CYS A 26 8.71 -8.26 13.89
N PHE A 27 8.07 -9.32 14.36
CA PHE A 27 7.94 -9.58 15.79
C PHE A 27 9.08 -10.42 16.39
N GLY A 28 10.08 -10.81 15.61
CA GLY A 28 11.26 -11.52 16.13
C GLY A 28 12.02 -10.71 17.18
N PRO A 29 12.95 -11.31 17.92
CA PRO A 29 13.64 -10.66 19.02
C PRO A 29 14.44 -9.44 18.56
N ARG A 30 14.53 -8.45 19.44
CA ARG A 30 15.28 -7.21 19.24
C ARG A 30 16.73 -7.47 18.79
N PRO A 31 17.21 -6.84 17.69
CA PRO A 31 18.61 -6.91 17.29
C PRO A 31 19.54 -6.31 18.36
N SER A 32 20.72 -6.89 18.54
CA SER A 32 21.74 -6.38 19.47
C SER A 32 22.43 -5.10 18.96
N ASN A 33 22.43 -4.89 17.64
CA ASN A 33 23.21 -3.85 16.98
C ASN A 33 22.38 -2.61 16.59
N LEU A 34 21.30 -2.30 17.33
CA LEU A 34 20.43 -1.15 17.02
C LEU A 34 21.16 0.21 16.98
N ALA A 35 22.26 0.33 17.71
CA ALA A 35 23.07 1.55 17.74
C ALA A 35 23.67 1.91 16.37
N ASP A 36 23.88 0.91 15.50
CA ASP A 36 24.45 1.08 14.16
C ASP A 36 23.50 1.81 13.20
N TYR A 37 22.20 1.87 13.53
CA TYR A 37 21.17 2.44 12.65
C TYR A 37 20.78 3.87 13.10
N PRO A 38 20.49 4.78 12.15
CA PRO A 38 19.99 6.12 12.43
C PRO A 38 18.67 6.13 13.22
N PRO A 39 18.38 7.16 14.04
CA PRO A 39 17.14 7.23 14.82
C PRO A 39 15.83 7.08 14.01
N ARG A 40 15.84 7.48 12.73
CA ARG A 40 14.67 7.44 11.83
C ARG A 40 14.26 6.03 11.42
N THR A 41 15.20 5.10 11.31
CA THR A 41 15.01 3.72 10.84
C THR A 41 15.26 2.69 11.94
N ARG A 42 15.95 3.09 13.01
CA ARG A 42 16.27 2.25 14.16
C ARG A 42 15.00 1.66 14.78
N ASN A 43 15.00 0.34 14.90
CA ASN A 43 13.98 -0.45 15.58
C ASN A 43 12.56 -0.20 15.05
N LYS A 44 12.43 0.15 13.76
CA LYS A 44 11.16 0.54 13.15
C LYS A 44 10.41 -0.65 12.55
N MET A 45 9.09 -0.65 12.72
CA MET A 45 8.14 -1.56 12.08
C MET A 45 7.14 -0.76 11.30
N VAL A 46 6.81 -1.19 10.08
CA VAL A 46 5.80 -0.53 9.24
C VAL A 46 4.59 -1.46 9.10
N ILE A 47 3.42 -0.95 9.47
CA ILE A 47 2.12 -1.61 9.38
C ILE A 47 1.22 -0.79 8.46
N CYS A 48 0.48 -1.47 7.60
CA CYS A 48 -0.49 -0.90 6.68
C CYS A 48 -1.90 -1.18 7.22
N PHE A 49 -2.80 -0.21 7.10
CA PHE A 49 -4.22 -0.32 7.42
C PHE A 49 -5.07 0.02 6.21
N ASP A 50 -6.20 -0.67 6.09
CA ASP A 50 -7.17 -0.49 5.02
C ASP A 50 -8.47 -1.25 5.34
N ALA A 51 -9.58 -0.81 4.76
CA ALA A 51 -10.91 -1.38 4.91
C ALA A 51 -11.47 -1.91 3.58
N ASN A 52 -11.94 -3.16 3.60
CA ASN A 52 -12.58 -3.78 2.44
C ASN A 52 -14.09 -3.97 2.63
N PHE A 53 -14.87 -3.16 1.91
CA PHE A 53 -16.35 -3.19 1.93
C PHE A 53 -16.98 -4.25 1.00
N GLN A 54 -16.19 -5.02 0.25
CA GLN A 54 -16.71 -6.15 -0.51
C GLN A 54 -17.02 -7.34 0.40
N GLN A 55 -16.24 -7.48 1.48
CA GLN A 55 -16.36 -8.51 2.52
C GLN A 55 -17.60 -8.29 3.40
N ARG A 56 -18.79 -8.35 2.81
CA ARG A 56 -20.08 -8.25 3.52
C ARG A 56 -20.58 -9.59 4.01
N HIS A 57 -21.37 -9.57 5.08
CA HIS A 57 -22.10 -10.72 5.62
C HIS A 57 -23.58 -10.37 5.81
N HIS A 58 -24.47 -11.28 5.43
CA HIS A 58 -25.91 -11.05 5.58
C HIS A 58 -26.39 -11.39 6.98
N THR A 59 -27.22 -10.53 7.58
CA THR A 59 -27.80 -10.77 8.92
C THR A 59 -28.65 -12.05 8.99
N LYS A 60 -29.22 -12.48 7.85
CA LYS A 60 -30.04 -13.71 7.76
C LYS A 60 -29.20 -14.96 7.42
N ALA A 61 -27.88 -14.81 7.26
CA ALA A 61 -26.99 -15.89 6.89
C ALA A 61 -26.76 -16.83 8.07
N GLY A 62 -27.37 -18.01 8.00
CA GLY A 62 -27.29 -19.04 9.03
C GLY A 62 -27.94 -18.63 10.35
N ARG A 63 -28.39 -19.61 11.13
CA ARG A 63 -28.72 -19.41 12.55
C ARG A 63 -27.77 -20.28 13.35
N GLU A 64 -26.88 -19.64 14.08
CA GLU A 64 -25.93 -20.33 14.94
C GLU A 64 -26.24 -19.97 16.38
N TYR A 65 -26.57 -20.97 17.20
CA TYR A 65 -26.88 -20.80 18.62
C TYR A 65 -25.64 -20.79 19.51
N ARG A 66 -24.45 -21.00 18.91
CA ARG A 66 -23.18 -20.97 19.62
C ARG A 66 -22.70 -19.53 19.77
N PRO A 67 -22.06 -19.18 20.89
CA PRO A 67 -21.32 -17.93 21.02
C PRO A 67 -20.31 -17.77 19.89
N ILE A 68 -19.97 -16.51 19.57
CA ILE A 68 -18.98 -16.21 18.56
C ILE A 68 -17.61 -16.62 19.09
N ASP A 69 -16.90 -17.42 18.32
CA ASP A 69 -15.50 -17.79 18.59
C ASP A 69 -14.60 -16.92 17.70
N TYR A 70 -13.81 -16.05 18.33
CA TYR A 70 -12.92 -15.14 17.63
C TYR A 70 -11.54 -15.80 17.48
N PRO A 71 -11.09 -16.12 16.23
CA PRO A 71 -9.72 -16.55 16.00
C PRO A 71 -8.74 -15.46 16.47
N ARG A 72 -7.54 -15.84 16.93
CA ARG A 72 -6.55 -14.90 17.51
C ARG A 72 -6.19 -13.71 16.60
N ILE A 73 -6.23 -13.89 15.29
CA ILE A 73 -5.98 -12.81 14.32
C ILE A 73 -7.11 -11.77 14.26
N PHE A 74 -8.30 -12.09 14.78
CA PHE A 74 -9.43 -11.17 14.84
C PHE A 74 -9.48 -10.45 16.19
N ILE A 75 -9.57 -9.12 16.14
CA ILE A 75 -9.88 -8.31 17.31
C ILE A 75 -11.40 -8.41 17.57
N PRO A 76 -11.83 -8.76 18.80
CA PRO A 76 -13.24 -8.83 19.15
C PRO A 76 -13.97 -7.49 18.98
N GLN A 77 -15.26 -7.55 18.62
CA GLN A 77 -16.07 -6.34 18.42
C GLN A 77 -16.14 -5.45 19.67
N ALA A 78 -16.08 -6.04 20.86
CA ALA A 78 -16.15 -5.33 22.13
C ALA A 78 -15.00 -4.32 22.30
N ASP A 79 -13.80 -4.63 21.78
CA ASP A 79 -12.63 -3.77 21.90
C ASP A 79 -12.78 -2.53 21.02
N PHE A 80 -13.30 -2.69 19.80
CA PHE A 80 -13.64 -1.57 18.93
C PHE A 80 -14.73 -0.67 19.54
N SER A 81 -15.76 -1.27 20.16
CA SER A 81 -16.81 -0.53 20.84
C SER A 81 -16.27 0.27 22.03
N LYS A 82 -15.39 -0.32 22.84
CA LYS A 82 -14.74 0.36 23.98
C LYS A 82 -13.89 1.55 23.51
N THR A 83 -13.11 1.39 22.46
CA THR A 83 -12.34 2.49 21.87
C THR A 83 -13.26 3.57 21.31
N GLN A 84 -14.37 3.19 20.68
CA GLN A 84 -15.36 4.14 20.20
C GLN A 84 -15.99 4.96 21.33
N GLU A 85 -16.32 4.34 22.47
CA GLU A 85 -16.80 5.05 23.66
C GLU A 85 -15.76 6.03 24.21
N SER A 86 -14.49 5.60 24.29
CA SER A 86 -13.39 6.47 24.71
C SER A 86 -13.21 7.67 23.78
N ILE A 87 -13.30 7.45 22.46
CA ILE A 87 -13.21 8.52 21.46
C ILE A 87 -14.38 9.51 21.62
N ARG A 88 -15.61 9.01 21.80
CA ARG A 88 -16.79 9.85 22.02
C ARG A 88 -16.67 10.66 23.31
N ALA A 89 -16.14 10.08 24.38
CA ALA A 89 -15.91 10.80 25.63
C ALA A 89 -14.95 11.99 25.42
N LYS A 90 -13.87 11.78 24.65
CA LYS A 90 -12.95 12.86 24.24
C LYS A 90 -13.62 13.92 23.37
N GLU A 91 -14.46 13.51 22.41
CA GLU A 91 -15.21 14.45 21.59
C GLU A 91 -16.18 15.33 22.39
N ILE A 92 -16.75 14.81 23.48
CA ILE A 92 -17.59 15.58 24.41
C ILE A 92 -16.75 16.52 25.27
N GLU A 93 -15.59 16.05 25.76
CA GLU A 93 -14.66 16.85 26.58
C GLU A 93 -14.13 18.07 25.80
N ASP A 94 -13.73 17.87 24.54
CA ASP A 94 -12.99 18.89 23.80
C ASP A 94 -13.86 20.00 23.17
N SER A 95 -15.20 19.87 23.16
CA SER A 95 -16.17 20.88 22.67
C SER A 95 -15.76 21.63 21.39
N THR A 96 -14.96 21.01 20.51
CA THR A 96 -14.48 21.66 19.30
C THR A 96 -15.57 21.69 18.23
N PRO A 97 -15.82 22.83 17.56
CA PRO A 97 -16.53 22.83 16.30
C PRO A 97 -15.82 21.87 15.36
N ALA A 98 -16.57 21.03 14.65
CA ALA A 98 -16.03 20.14 13.63
C ALA A 98 -15.37 20.99 12.53
N GLN A 99 -14.07 21.25 12.65
CA GLN A 99 -13.25 21.61 11.51
C GLN A 99 -13.11 20.33 10.70
N ALA A 100 -13.87 20.25 9.61
CA ALA A 100 -13.71 19.19 8.62
C ALA A 100 -12.27 19.27 8.07
N ASP A 101 -11.49 18.21 8.27
CA ASP A 101 -10.19 18.09 7.63
C ASP A 101 -10.43 17.91 6.13
N ARG A 102 -9.90 18.81 5.31
CA ARG A 102 -10.15 18.89 3.87
C ARG A 102 -9.72 17.63 3.10
N CYS A 103 -8.82 16.83 3.67
CA CYS A 103 -8.43 15.53 3.15
C CYS A 103 -9.58 14.51 3.21
N THR A 104 -10.53 14.69 4.13
CA THR A 104 -11.72 13.83 4.29
C THR A 104 -12.70 14.02 3.12
N GLU A 105 -12.74 15.20 2.50
CA GLU A 105 -13.70 15.53 1.42
C GLU A 105 -13.24 15.07 0.02
N SER A 106 -11.94 14.86 -0.18
CA SER A 106 -11.34 14.44 -1.45
C SER A 106 -11.27 12.91 -1.61
N HIS A 107 -11.55 12.16 -0.54
CA HIS A 107 -11.49 10.70 -0.51
C HIS A 107 -12.89 10.07 -0.50
N LYS A 108 -13.16 9.18 -1.47
CA LYS A 108 -14.32 8.28 -1.42
C LYS A 108 -14.27 7.30 -0.25
N ALA A 109 -13.09 7.00 0.31
CA ALA A 109 -12.94 6.14 1.49
C ALA A 109 -13.40 6.86 2.77
N ALA A 110 -13.02 8.13 2.92
CA ALA A 110 -13.39 8.95 4.07
C ALA A 110 -14.87 9.37 4.06
N ASP A 111 -15.46 9.51 2.86
CA ASP A 111 -16.88 9.84 2.66
C ASP A 111 -17.75 8.63 2.31
N ASP A 112 -17.24 7.40 2.48
CA ASP A 112 -18.03 6.17 2.30
C ASP A 112 -19.00 6.03 3.49
N LYS A 113 -20.08 6.81 3.42
CA LYS A 113 -21.29 6.74 4.27
C LYS A 113 -22.06 5.43 4.04
N ARG A 114 -21.36 4.34 3.72
CA ARG A 114 -21.87 2.99 3.47
C ARG A 114 -22.15 2.26 4.78
N ASN A 115 -23.14 2.75 5.51
CA ASN A 115 -23.59 2.18 6.78
C ASN A 115 -24.77 1.21 6.57
N GLU A 116 -25.43 0.81 7.66
CA GLU A 116 -26.61 -0.07 7.63
C GLU A 116 -27.74 0.42 6.68
N SER A 117 -27.84 1.74 6.43
CA SER A 117 -28.81 2.30 5.50
C SER A 117 -28.49 2.00 4.02
N THR A 118 -27.20 1.87 3.67
CA THR A 118 -26.73 1.53 2.33
C THR A 118 -26.80 0.03 2.06
N TRP A 119 -26.62 -0.79 3.09
CA TRP A 119 -26.59 -2.26 2.98
C TRP A 119 -27.62 -2.93 3.89
N LYS A 120 -28.90 -2.58 3.70
CA LYS A 120 -30.02 -3.17 4.47
C LYS A 120 -29.95 -4.70 4.48
N GLY A 121 -29.88 -5.28 5.67
CA GLY A 121 -29.83 -6.74 5.87
C GLY A 121 -28.42 -7.35 5.88
N CYS A 122 -27.38 -6.53 6.03
CA CYS A 122 -26.03 -6.97 6.40
C CYS A 122 -25.75 -6.62 7.87
N ASP A 123 -25.11 -7.54 8.59
CA ASP A 123 -24.59 -7.31 9.94
C ASP A 123 -23.12 -6.87 9.88
N ASP A 124 -22.27 -7.58 9.15
CA ASP A 124 -20.93 -7.08 8.81
C ASP A 124 -20.98 -6.36 7.43
N THR A 125 -20.65 -5.08 7.40
CA THR A 125 -20.63 -4.21 6.20
C THR A 125 -19.26 -4.19 5.50
N GLY A 126 -18.22 -4.71 6.17
CA GLY A 126 -16.87 -4.81 5.62
C GLY A 126 -15.89 -5.50 6.58
N LEU A 127 -14.62 -5.49 6.21
CA LEU A 127 -13.51 -6.03 7.00
C LEU A 127 -12.38 -5.00 7.06
N MET A 128 -11.95 -4.61 8.26
CA MET A 128 -10.75 -3.83 8.50
C MET A 128 -9.56 -4.79 8.60
N GLY A 129 -8.45 -4.47 7.94
CA GLY A 129 -7.21 -5.23 8.00
C GLY A 129 -6.03 -4.44 8.55
N ALA A 130 -5.07 -5.18 9.09
CA ALA A 130 -3.72 -4.73 9.35
C ALA A 130 -2.73 -5.74 8.78
N CYS A 131 -1.78 -5.31 7.95
CA CYS A 131 -0.66 -6.15 7.49
C CYS A 131 0.68 -5.45 7.69
N CYS A 132 1.76 -6.19 7.86
CA CYS A 132 3.08 -5.56 7.87
C CYS A 132 3.57 -5.28 6.43
N ARG A 133 4.68 -4.55 6.29
CA ARG A 133 5.32 -4.31 5.00
C ARG A 133 5.85 -5.56 4.28
N HIS A 134 5.88 -6.72 4.96
CA HIS A 134 6.14 -8.06 4.39
C HIS A 134 4.85 -8.78 3.98
N ASP A 135 3.73 -8.06 3.95
CA ASP A 135 2.40 -8.54 3.53
C ASP A 135 1.76 -9.58 4.44
N ALA A 136 2.40 -9.91 5.56
CA ALA A 136 1.80 -10.79 6.56
C ALA A 136 0.62 -10.09 7.23
N ALA A 137 -0.52 -10.77 7.27
CA ALA A 137 -1.70 -10.31 8.00
C ALA A 137 -1.42 -10.34 9.51
N ILE A 138 -1.67 -9.24 10.20
CA ILE A 138 -1.41 -9.07 11.62
C ILE A 138 -2.71 -9.11 12.41
N PHE A 139 -3.69 -8.27 12.04
CA PHE A 139 -5.01 -8.22 12.65
C PHE A 139 -6.12 -8.07 11.61
N MET A 140 -7.30 -8.54 11.97
CA MET A 140 -8.55 -8.37 11.25
C MET A 140 -9.63 -7.87 12.21
N GLY A 141 -10.57 -7.07 11.71
CA GLY A 141 -11.71 -6.60 12.48
C GLY A 141 -12.95 -6.52 11.59
N ASN A 142 -14.08 -7.01 12.06
CA ASN A 142 -15.33 -6.84 11.33
C ASN A 142 -15.79 -5.39 11.43
N ILE A 143 -16.18 -4.80 10.30
CA ILE A 143 -16.90 -3.53 10.29
C ILE A 143 -18.37 -3.87 10.49
N TYR A 144 -18.84 -3.78 11.74
CA TYR A 144 -20.20 -4.17 12.11
C TYR A 144 -21.16 -2.99 11.97
N LYS A 145 -22.15 -3.11 11.06
CA LYS A 145 -23.25 -2.15 10.81
C LYS A 145 -22.84 -0.67 10.72
N SER A 146 -21.60 -0.40 10.34
CA SER A 146 -21.00 0.94 10.33
C SER A 146 -20.24 1.18 9.03
N GLY A 147 -19.81 2.42 8.80
CA GLY A 147 -18.75 2.72 7.84
C GLY A 147 -17.37 2.57 8.49
N GLU A 148 -16.32 2.92 7.77
CA GLU A 148 -14.97 3.01 8.34
C GLU A 148 -14.92 4.11 9.41
N GLN A 149 -14.71 3.70 10.66
CA GLN A 149 -14.67 4.59 11.83
C GLN A 149 -13.25 4.62 12.42
N ARG A 150 -12.90 5.75 13.04
CA ARG A 150 -11.57 5.95 13.65
C ARG A 150 -11.27 4.99 14.80
N CYS A 151 -12.27 4.35 15.40
CA CYS A 151 -12.06 3.33 16.42
C CYS A 151 -11.32 2.10 15.90
N PHE A 152 -11.44 1.74 14.61
CA PHE A 152 -10.76 0.58 14.05
C PHE A 152 -9.23 0.74 14.04
N PRO A 153 -8.64 1.74 13.35
CA PRO A 153 -7.20 1.91 13.36
C PRO A 153 -6.66 2.21 14.76
N VAL A 154 -7.35 2.97 15.61
CA VAL A 154 -6.90 3.25 16.99
C VAL A 154 -6.84 1.98 17.84
N THR A 155 -7.85 1.10 17.73
CA THR A 155 -7.84 -0.19 18.46
C THR A 155 -6.72 -1.10 17.95
N MET A 156 -6.50 -1.16 16.63
CA MET A 156 -5.42 -1.96 16.05
C MET A 156 -4.03 -1.44 16.47
N ILE A 157 -3.83 -0.12 16.55
CA ILE A 157 -2.60 0.48 17.09
C ILE A 157 -2.43 0.11 18.56
N SER A 158 -3.49 0.22 19.37
CA SER A 158 -3.44 -0.16 20.78
C SER A 158 -3.06 -1.63 20.95
N GLU A 159 -3.64 -2.54 20.16
CA GLU A 159 -3.32 -3.96 20.23
C GLU A 159 -1.87 -4.23 19.80
N LEU A 160 -1.39 -3.61 18.71
CA LEU A 160 0.01 -3.68 18.26
C LEU A 160 1.00 -3.28 19.37
N LEU A 161 0.70 -2.19 20.09
CA LEU A 161 1.54 -1.69 21.18
C LEU A 161 1.68 -2.71 22.33
N THR A 162 0.67 -3.56 22.57
CA THR A 162 0.75 -4.63 23.58
C THR A 162 1.56 -5.85 23.12
N GLN A 163 1.90 -5.94 21.83
CA GLN A 163 2.56 -7.10 21.22
C GLN A 163 3.99 -6.80 20.73
N CYS A 164 4.57 -5.69 21.16
CA CYS A 164 5.94 -5.32 20.79
C CYS A 164 6.71 -4.67 21.93
N GLU A 165 8.02 -4.52 21.75
CA GLU A 165 8.91 -3.95 22.75
C GLU A 165 8.55 -2.49 23.09
N GLY A 166 8.74 -2.07 24.34
CA GLY A 166 8.37 -0.75 24.87
C GLY A 166 9.14 0.46 24.30
N ASP A 167 10.10 0.26 23.40
CA ASP A 167 10.83 1.32 22.70
C ASP A 167 10.83 1.16 21.17
N ARG A 168 10.08 0.19 20.65
CA ARG A 168 9.89 -0.05 19.22
C ARG A 168 9.22 1.13 18.51
N GLN A 169 9.74 1.55 17.36
CA GLN A 169 9.10 2.57 16.53
C GLN A 169 8.07 1.91 15.61
N ILE A 170 6.88 2.49 15.47
CA ILE A 170 5.80 1.97 14.62
C ILE A 170 5.42 3.05 13.60
N GLY A 171 5.59 2.73 12.32
CA GLY A 171 5.05 3.48 11.19
C GLY A 171 3.72 2.90 10.76
N ILE A 172 2.70 3.74 10.65
CA ILE A 172 1.38 3.40 10.13
C ILE A 172 1.23 4.01 8.74
N LEU A 173 1.05 3.15 7.74
CA LEU A 173 0.64 3.55 6.40
C LEU A 173 -0.85 3.29 6.24
N TYR A 174 -1.60 4.34 5.88
CA TYR A 174 -3.05 4.28 5.77
C TYR A 174 -3.51 5.36 4.81
N ASP A 175 -4.53 5.10 4.00
CA ASP A 175 -5.03 6.03 2.98
C ASP A 175 -5.41 7.40 3.54
N ILE A 176 -5.90 7.40 4.77
CA ILE A 176 -6.25 8.60 5.54
C ILE A 176 -5.33 8.77 6.77
N GLY A 177 -4.09 8.28 6.69
CA GLY A 177 -3.08 8.36 7.74
C GLY A 177 -2.83 9.79 8.22
N CYS A 178 -2.85 10.76 7.30
CA CYS A 178 -2.75 12.18 7.63
C CYS A 178 -3.91 12.69 8.51
N SER A 179 -5.13 12.27 8.21
CA SER A 179 -6.32 12.67 8.96
C SER A 179 -6.36 11.98 10.32
N LEU A 180 -5.95 10.70 10.36
CA LEU A 180 -5.82 9.95 11.60
C LEU A 180 -4.81 10.59 12.54
N ASP A 181 -3.63 10.98 12.04
CA ASP A 181 -2.58 11.60 12.84
C ASP A 181 -3.05 12.91 13.50
N LYS A 182 -3.59 13.83 12.69
CA LYS A 182 -4.15 15.10 13.17
C LYS A 182 -5.29 14.88 14.18
N TYR A 183 -6.18 13.93 13.89
CA TYR A 183 -7.31 13.62 14.76
C TYR A 183 -6.86 13.09 16.11
N MET A 184 -5.90 12.18 16.13
CA MET A 184 -5.33 11.61 17.36
C MET A 184 -4.61 12.69 18.17
N ALA A 185 -3.82 13.54 17.52
CA ALA A 185 -3.12 14.64 18.17
C ALA A 185 -4.07 15.67 18.80
N ALA A 186 -5.18 15.98 18.12
CA ALA A 186 -6.15 16.97 18.62
C ALA A 186 -6.97 16.50 19.83
N ARG A 187 -6.92 15.22 20.18
CA ARG A 187 -7.74 14.58 21.23
C ARG A 187 -6.91 13.81 22.25
N ASP A 188 -5.58 14.00 22.21
CA ASP A 188 -4.60 13.31 23.06
C ASP A 188 -4.76 11.78 23.05
N LEU A 189 -5.12 11.20 21.91
CA LEU A 189 -5.32 9.74 21.78
C LEU A 189 -3.97 9.03 21.75
N LEU A 190 -3.79 8.10 22.69
CA LEU A 190 -2.55 7.32 22.89
C LEU A 190 -1.32 8.22 23.13
N GLU A 191 -1.49 9.33 23.87
CA GLU A 191 -0.47 10.37 24.06
C GLU A 191 0.88 9.82 24.52
N GLU A 192 0.89 8.90 25.49
CA GLU A 192 2.11 8.25 26.01
C GLU A 192 2.91 7.47 24.95
N HIS A 193 2.26 7.07 23.86
CA HIS A 193 2.86 6.31 22.76
C HIS A 193 3.15 7.15 21.52
N ARG A 194 2.62 8.38 21.43
CA ARG A 194 2.81 9.29 20.28
C ARG A 194 4.27 9.45 19.84
N PRO A 195 5.28 9.59 20.74
CA PRO A 195 6.68 9.73 20.34
C PRO A 195 7.25 8.51 19.58
N ARG A 196 6.56 7.37 19.61
CA ARG A 196 6.95 6.12 18.95
C ARG A 196 6.09 5.80 17.73
N LEU A 197 5.10 6.63 17.42
CA LEU A 197 4.20 6.47 16.28
C LEU A 197 4.59 7.46 15.17
N SER A 198 4.56 6.99 13.93
CA SER A 198 4.66 7.84 12.74
C SER A 198 3.56 7.45 11.77
N PHE A 199 3.00 8.44 11.07
CA PHE A 199 1.88 8.24 10.15
C PHE A 199 2.29 8.67 8.74
N GLY A 200 1.88 7.89 7.75
CA GLY A 200 2.07 8.18 6.35
C GLY A 200 0.88 7.70 5.56
N THR A 201 0.75 8.21 4.34
CA THR A 201 -0.26 7.79 3.39
C THR A 201 0.29 6.72 2.47
N SER A 202 -0.47 5.64 2.23
CA SER A 202 -0.14 4.63 1.22
C SER A 202 0.24 5.30 -0.10
N VAL A 203 1.32 4.88 -0.76
CA VAL A 203 1.96 5.65 -1.84
C VAL A 203 1.00 5.90 -3.01
N PHE A 204 0.14 4.95 -3.39
CA PHE A 204 -0.83 5.21 -4.47
C PHE A 204 -1.89 6.25 -4.07
N HIS A 205 -2.26 6.27 -2.80
CA HIS A 205 -3.29 7.15 -2.27
C HIS A 205 -2.73 8.54 -1.91
N ALA A 206 -1.44 8.63 -1.57
CA ALA A 206 -0.75 9.87 -1.21
C ALA A 206 -0.90 10.93 -2.30
N TYR A 207 -0.84 10.51 -3.55
CA TYR A 207 -0.92 11.36 -4.73
C TYR A 207 -2.28 12.05 -4.95
N VAL A 208 -3.36 11.51 -4.38
CA VAL A 208 -4.69 12.13 -4.41
C VAL A 208 -4.80 13.24 -3.36
N HIS A 209 -3.91 13.26 -2.36
CA HIS A 209 -3.88 14.35 -1.38
C HIS A 209 -3.26 15.62 -1.97
N ASN A 210 -3.63 16.76 -1.42
CA ASN A 210 -2.94 18.00 -1.77
C ASN A 210 -1.44 17.90 -1.43
N TRP A 211 -0.63 18.69 -2.12
CA TRP A 211 0.82 18.61 -2.01
C TRP A 211 1.39 18.92 -0.64
N ILE A 212 0.76 19.80 0.14
CA ILE A 212 1.18 20.09 1.51
C ILE A 212 1.06 18.81 2.34
N CYS A 213 -0.07 18.11 2.20
CA CYS A 213 -0.26 16.80 2.81
C CYS A 213 0.76 15.77 2.28
N GLN A 214 1.05 15.76 0.97
CA GLN A 214 2.09 14.88 0.41
C GLN A 214 3.47 15.15 1.02
N LEU A 215 3.85 16.41 1.20
CA LEU A 215 5.13 16.74 1.82
C LEU A 215 5.27 16.18 3.24
N ASP A 216 4.18 16.10 3.99
CA ASP A 216 4.20 15.70 5.40
C ASP A 216 3.87 14.22 5.61
N TYR A 217 3.16 13.58 4.67
CA TYR A 217 2.69 12.19 4.81
C TYR A 217 3.06 11.24 3.67
N ASN A 218 3.61 11.69 2.54
CA ASN A 218 4.04 10.77 1.47
C ASN A 218 5.35 10.03 1.86
N PRO A 219 5.37 8.68 1.91
CA PRO A 219 6.53 7.89 2.27
C PRO A 219 7.74 8.08 1.34
N ARG A 220 7.52 8.48 0.08
CA ARG A 220 8.60 8.76 -0.88
C ARG A 220 9.31 10.08 -0.59
N LEU A 221 8.62 11.03 0.03
CA LEU A 221 9.15 12.36 0.36
C LEU A 221 9.67 12.43 1.82
N ASN A 222 9.14 11.59 2.70
CA ASN A 222 9.43 11.60 4.13
C ASN A 222 10.40 10.52 4.61
N GLU A 223 11.13 10.86 5.67
CA GLU A 223 12.17 10.01 6.25
C GLU A 223 11.62 8.84 7.06
N GLY A 224 12.36 7.74 7.05
CA GLY A 224 12.14 6.57 7.89
C GLY A 224 11.12 5.59 7.32
N TRP A 225 10.74 5.68 6.05
CA TRP A 225 9.84 4.69 5.42
C TRP A 225 10.58 3.73 4.49
N GLY A 226 11.84 4.02 4.14
CA GLY A 226 12.56 3.24 3.14
C GLY A 226 11.83 3.28 1.80
N LEU A 227 11.69 2.11 1.18
CA LEU A 227 10.90 1.95 -0.04
C LEU A 227 9.50 1.39 0.19
N SER A 228 9.01 1.37 1.44
CA SER A 228 7.66 0.90 1.79
C SER A 228 6.58 1.63 1.00
N ASP A 229 5.64 0.89 0.44
CA ASP A 229 4.54 1.42 -0.36
C ASP A 229 3.23 1.60 0.43
N GLY A 230 2.98 0.78 1.45
CA GLY A 230 1.72 0.80 2.21
C GLY A 230 0.62 -0.07 1.59
N GLU A 231 0.98 -0.87 0.60
CA GLU A 231 0.06 -1.41 -0.41
C GLU A 231 -0.20 -2.92 -0.22
N GLY A 232 0.20 -3.47 0.93
CA GLY A 232 0.10 -4.90 1.24
C GLY A 232 -1.33 -5.40 1.45
N LEU A 233 -2.21 -4.55 2.00
CA LEU A 233 -3.60 -4.96 2.26
C LEU A 233 -4.41 -5.17 1.00
N GLU A 234 -4.20 -4.35 -0.02
CA GLU A 234 -4.85 -4.52 -1.32
C GLU A 234 -4.43 -5.82 -2.01
N ARG A 235 -3.16 -6.21 -1.86
CA ARG A 235 -2.65 -7.51 -2.33
C ARG A 235 -3.28 -8.66 -1.53
N LEU A 236 -3.45 -8.47 -0.23
CA LEU A 236 -4.17 -9.41 0.64
C LEU A 236 -5.67 -9.50 0.29
N TRP A 237 -6.31 -8.39 -0.07
CA TRP A 237 -7.71 -8.34 -0.50
C TRP A 237 -7.92 -9.08 -1.80
N SER A 238 -7.01 -8.91 -2.76
CA SER A 238 -6.98 -9.69 -4.00
C SER A 238 -6.92 -11.18 -3.68
N TYR A 239 -6.01 -11.59 -2.79
CA TYR A 239 -5.86 -12.98 -2.33
C TYR A 239 -7.11 -13.56 -1.63
N LEU A 240 -7.82 -12.74 -0.85
CA LEU A 240 -9.04 -13.12 -0.12
C LEU A 240 -10.32 -13.00 -0.96
N SER A 241 -10.26 -12.40 -2.16
CA SER A 241 -11.42 -12.16 -3.02
C SER A 241 -12.26 -13.42 -3.33
N PRO A 242 -11.70 -14.64 -3.48
CA PRO A 242 -12.50 -15.84 -3.70
C PRO A 242 -13.43 -16.19 -2.53
N LEU A 243 -13.13 -15.70 -1.32
CA LEU A 243 -13.96 -15.94 -0.13
C LEU A 243 -15.15 -14.98 -0.02
N VAL A 244 -15.16 -13.87 -0.77
CA VAL A 244 -16.18 -12.81 -0.65
C VAL A 244 -17.59 -13.34 -0.92
N SER A 245 -17.77 -14.08 -2.02
CA SER A 245 -19.09 -14.57 -2.40
C SER A 245 -19.57 -15.73 -1.50
N PRO A 246 -18.78 -16.79 -1.27
CA PRO A 246 -19.23 -17.92 -0.44
C PRO A 246 -19.49 -17.53 1.02
N LEU A 247 -18.62 -16.69 1.61
CA LEU A 247 -18.74 -16.33 3.03
C LEU A 247 -19.79 -15.25 3.31
N ARG A 248 -20.45 -14.73 2.28
CA ARG A 248 -21.55 -13.77 2.43
C ARG A 248 -22.79 -14.40 3.08
N TYR A 249 -22.97 -15.71 2.89
CA TYR A 249 -24.13 -16.48 3.33
C TYR A 249 -23.78 -17.58 4.35
N ALA A 250 -22.53 -17.65 4.80
CA ALA A 250 -22.07 -18.59 5.83
C ALA A 250 -22.60 -18.20 7.22
N THR A 251 -22.46 -19.06 8.24
CA THR A 251 -22.66 -18.60 9.63
C THR A 251 -21.47 -17.74 10.07
N ARG A 252 -21.64 -16.95 11.14
CA ARG A 252 -20.58 -16.05 11.62
C ARG A 252 -19.30 -16.78 12.03
N ASN A 253 -19.40 -17.90 12.76
CA ASN A 253 -18.21 -18.66 13.14
C ASN A 253 -17.52 -19.28 11.94
N HIS A 254 -18.28 -19.84 10.98
CA HIS A 254 -17.70 -20.38 9.75
C HIS A 254 -16.98 -19.30 8.94
N ARG A 255 -17.55 -18.10 8.85
CA ARG A 255 -16.91 -16.96 8.18
C ARG A 255 -15.57 -16.60 8.84
N LEU A 256 -15.58 -16.38 10.15
CA LEU A 256 -14.37 -16.01 10.90
C LEU A 256 -13.30 -17.10 10.79
N ALA A 257 -13.68 -18.37 10.99
CA ALA A 257 -12.77 -19.51 10.88
C ALA A 257 -12.20 -19.67 9.47
N ALA A 258 -13.01 -19.51 8.41
CA ALA A 258 -12.56 -19.64 7.04
C ALA A 258 -11.56 -18.53 6.66
N ILE A 259 -11.83 -17.28 7.04
CA ILE A 259 -10.91 -16.15 6.81
C ILE A 259 -9.62 -16.38 7.61
N ALA A 260 -9.71 -16.71 8.89
CA ALA A 260 -8.54 -16.95 9.73
C ALA A 260 -7.69 -18.12 9.22
N HIS A 261 -8.32 -19.21 8.75
CA HIS A 261 -7.61 -20.34 8.15
C HIS A 261 -6.86 -19.94 6.88
N ARG A 262 -7.51 -19.17 5.99
CA ARG A 262 -6.89 -18.69 4.75
C ARG A 262 -5.72 -17.73 5.04
N LEU A 263 -5.87 -16.87 6.05
CA LEU A 263 -4.81 -15.97 6.50
C LEU A 263 -3.65 -16.70 7.18
N LYS A 264 -3.94 -17.76 7.94
CA LYS A 264 -2.91 -18.62 8.53
C LYS A 264 -2.03 -19.25 7.44
N TYR A 265 -2.64 -19.75 6.37
CA TYR A 265 -1.89 -20.27 5.21
C TYR A 265 -1.13 -19.17 4.46
N HIS A 266 -1.74 -17.99 4.27
CA HIS A 266 -1.07 -16.83 3.69
C HIS A 266 0.22 -16.46 4.45
N ASN A 267 0.13 -16.31 5.78
CA ASN A 267 1.27 -15.99 6.62
C ASN A 267 2.28 -17.14 6.71
N TRP A 268 1.84 -18.39 6.61
CA TRP A 268 2.75 -19.53 6.52
C TRP A 268 3.58 -19.49 5.24
N LYS A 269 2.95 -19.26 4.07
CA LYS A 269 3.66 -19.08 2.79
C LYS A 269 4.61 -17.89 2.86
N GLY A 270 4.12 -16.74 3.33
CA GLY A 270 4.92 -15.52 3.48
C GLY A 270 6.13 -15.71 4.40
N LYS A 271 5.99 -16.46 5.51
CA LYS A 271 7.14 -16.88 6.32
C LYS A 271 8.10 -17.75 5.51
N ARG A 272 7.63 -18.82 4.89
CA ARG A 272 8.51 -19.72 4.13
C ARG A 272 9.35 -18.98 3.09
N ASP A 273 8.74 -18.04 2.38
CA ASP A 273 9.41 -17.26 1.33
C ASP A 273 10.06 -15.94 1.84
N LEU A 274 10.05 -15.67 3.15
CA LEU A 274 10.54 -14.40 3.72
C LEU A 274 11.99 -14.05 3.33
N PRO A 275 12.99 -14.97 3.36
CA PRO A 275 14.34 -14.64 2.90
C PRO A 275 14.41 -14.31 1.41
N LYS A 276 13.58 -14.97 0.57
CA LYS A 276 13.50 -14.67 -0.86
C LYS A 276 12.92 -13.28 -1.07
N TRP A 277 11.84 -12.96 -0.34
CA TRP A 277 11.23 -11.63 -0.35
C TRP A 277 12.24 -10.54 0.07
N LEU A 278 13.01 -10.76 1.14
CA LEU A 278 14.05 -9.81 1.60
C LEU A 278 15.14 -9.62 0.54
N LYS A 279 15.60 -10.71 -0.10
CA LYS A 279 16.59 -10.68 -1.18
C LYS A 279 16.09 -9.92 -2.39
N HIS A 280 14.84 -10.15 -2.77
CA HIS A 280 14.17 -9.47 -3.86
C HIS A 280 14.09 -7.96 -3.58
N LYS A 281 13.56 -7.55 -2.42
CA LYS A 281 13.53 -6.12 -2.04
C LYS A 281 14.91 -5.47 -1.97
N PHE A 282 15.92 -6.20 -1.52
CA PHE A 282 17.31 -5.73 -1.54
C PHE A 282 17.80 -5.48 -2.97
N ASN A 283 17.57 -6.40 -3.90
CA ASN A 283 17.96 -6.24 -5.31
C ASN A 283 17.23 -5.08 -5.98
N SER A 284 15.94 -4.90 -5.69
CA SER A 284 15.14 -3.82 -6.24
C SER A 284 15.58 -2.46 -5.70
N ALA A 285 15.95 -2.40 -4.41
CA ALA A 285 16.60 -1.22 -3.85
C ALA A 285 17.96 -0.92 -4.50
N LEU A 286 18.75 -1.95 -4.84
CA LEU A 286 20.01 -1.78 -5.60
C LEU A 286 19.76 -1.22 -7.00
N LYS A 287 18.79 -1.78 -7.76
CA LYS A 287 18.43 -1.27 -9.08
C LYS A 287 18.01 0.19 -9.02
N ARG A 288 17.10 0.52 -8.10
CA ARG A 288 16.64 1.89 -7.83
C ARG A 288 17.81 2.83 -7.49
N ARG A 289 18.81 2.34 -6.74
CA ARG A 289 20.05 3.09 -6.46
C ARG A 289 20.80 3.43 -7.74
N HIS A 290 21.01 2.44 -8.61
CA HIS A 290 21.74 2.61 -9.86
C HIS A 290 21.05 3.59 -10.80
N GLU A 291 19.72 3.50 -10.94
CA GLU A 291 18.92 4.44 -11.74
C GLU A 291 19.05 5.88 -11.23
N ALA A 292 18.86 6.08 -9.92
CA ALA A 292 18.95 7.40 -9.32
C ALA A 292 20.38 7.99 -9.38
N ASP A 293 21.41 7.16 -9.18
CA ASP A 293 22.80 7.58 -9.25
C ASP A 293 23.24 7.90 -10.69
N SER A 294 22.69 7.20 -11.69
CA SER A 294 22.89 7.51 -13.11
C SER A 294 22.34 8.89 -13.46
N VAL A 295 21.09 9.19 -13.06
CA VAL A 295 20.49 10.52 -13.24
C VAL A 295 21.33 11.59 -12.55
N LEU A 296 21.75 11.33 -11.31
CA LEU A 296 22.52 12.30 -10.54
C LEU A 296 23.91 12.53 -11.16
N THR A 297 24.60 11.49 -11.61
CA THR A 297 25.91 11.60 -12.26
C THR A 297 25.83 12.46 -13.53
N GLY A 298 24.84 12.22 -14.39
CA GLY A 298 24.63 13.04 -15.58
C GLY A 298 24.38 14.52 -15.23
N LEU A 299 23.63 14.80 -14.17
CA LEU A 299 23.39 16.17 -13.70
C LEU A 299 24.65 16.81 -13.11
N LEU A 300 25.48 16.07 -12.36
CA LEU A 300 26.71 16.59 -11.76
C LEU A 300 27.79 16.96 -12.79
N GLU A 301 27.66 16.50 -14.04
CA GLU A 301 28.54 16.90 -15.16
C GLU A 301 28.04 18.17 -15.88
N MET A 302 26.77 18.55 -15.68
CA MET A 302 26.16 19.73 -16.31
C MET A 302 26.52 21.01 -15.55
N CYS A 303 26.79 22.08 -16.31
CA CYS A 303 26.95 23.42 -15.75
C CYS A 303 25.65 23.89 -15.07
N ASN A 304 25.74 24.37 -13.84
CA ASN A 304 24.59 24.90 -13.10
C ASN A 304 24.32 26.35 -13.53
N PRO A 305 23.22 26.63 -14.26
CA PRO A 305 22.90 27.99 -14.72
C PRO A 305 22.45 28.91 -13.57
N HIS A 306 22.16 28.36 -12.39
CA HIS A 306 21.69 29.12 -11.22
C HIS A 306 22.82 29.59 -10.30
N VAL A 307 24.07 29.32 -10.66
CA VAL A 307 25.25 29.75 -9.89
C VAL A 307 26.19 30.55 -10.81
N VAL A 308 26.53 31.78 -10.40
CA VAL A 308 27.29 32.75 -11.21
C VAL A 308 28.71 32.26 -11.57
N THR A 309 29.25 31.28 -10.84
CA THR A 309 30.63 30.81 -10.96
C THR A 309 30.85 29.78 -12.07
N GLY A 310 29.84 29.41 -12.85
CA GLY A 310 29.97 28.40 -13.92
C GLY A 310 30.33 27.00 -13.39
N VAL A 311 29.98 26.71 -12.13
CA VAL A 311 30.25 25.44 -11.47
C VAL A 311 29.15 24.44 -11.85
N ALA A 312 29.50 23.16 -11.93
CA ALA A 312 28.52 22.12 -12.20
C ALA A 312 27.49 21.97 -11.06
N TYR A 313 26.40 21.24 -11.30
CA TYR A 313 25.48 20.91 -10.21
C TYR A 313 26.18 20.13 -9.10
N THR A 314 25.67 20.23 -7.87
CA THR A 314 26.20 19.52 -6.71
C THR A 314 25.08 18.88 -5.91
N LYS A 315 25.36 17.78 -5.20
CA LYS A 315 24.36 17.15 -4.30
C LYS A 315 23.85 18.14 -3.23
N PRO A 316 24.72 18.93 -2.55
CA PRO A 316 24.27 19.95 -1.60
C PRO A 316 23.30 20.98 -2.20
N PHE A 317 23.53 21.40 -3.45
CA PHE A 317 22.63 22.33 -4.13
C PHE A 317 21.21 21.74 -4.24
N PHE A 318 21.06 20.48 -4.68
CA PHE A 318 19.73 19.86 -4.74
C PHE A 318 19.07 19.72 -3.36
N GLU A 319 19.84 19.43 -2.31
CA GLU A 319 19.32 19.37 -0.95
C GLU A 319 18.86 20.75 -0.44
N GLU A 320 19.58 21.82 -0.75
CA GLU A 320 19.19 23.20 -0.44
C GLU A 320 17.94 23.60 -1.19
N GLN A 321 17.85 23.26 -2.48
CA GLN A 321 16.67 23.48 -3.30
C GLN A 321 15.43 22.74 -2.74
N TRP A 322 15.59 21.50 -2.29
CA TRP A 322 14.54 20.76 -1.58
C TRP A 322 14.12 21.43 -0.27
N LYS A 323 15.08 21.89 0.55
CA LYS A 323 14.79 22.61 1.79
C LYS A 323 14.06 23.94 1.53
N ALA A 324 14.44 24.65 0.47
CA ALA A 324 13.79 25.88 0.05
C ALA A 324 12.33 25.62 -0.37
N GLN A 325 12.10 24.57 -1.16
CA GLN A 325 10.76 24.12 -1.57
C GLN A 325 9.87 23.79 -0.36
N ARG A 326 10.39 23.04 0.64
CA ARG A 326 9.64 22.72 1.86
C ARG A 326 9.33 23.97 2.69
N THR A 327 10.30 24.87 2.84
CA THR A 327 10.13 26.12 3.59
C THR A 327 9.09 27.03 2.95
N PHE A 328 9.16 27.18 1.62
CA PHE A 328 8.20 27.97 0.86
C PHE A 328 6.76 27.48 1.09
N GLN A 329 6.56 26.16 1.12
CA GLN A 329 5.23 25.59 1.30
C GLN A 329 4.71 25.69 2.74
N LYS A 330 5.57 25.57 3.75
CA LYS A 330 5.17 25.82 5.15
C LYS A 330 4.64 27.24 5.36
N GLN A 331 5.02 28.19 4.51
CA GLN A 331 4.55 29.57 4.57
C GLN A 331 3.21 29.78 3.84
N HIS A 332 2.78 28.84 2.98
CA HIS A 332 1.51 28.90 2.24
C HIS A 332 0.44 28.06 2.95
N THR A 333 -0.56 28.71 3.53
CA THR A 333 -1.56 28.10 4.42
C THR A 333 -2.70 27.39 3.66
N ASP A 334 -3.45 26.54 4.36
CA ASP A 334 -4.64 25.85 3.81
C ASP A 334 -5.69 26.83 3.23
N ALA A 335 -5.77 28.05 3.76
CA ALA A 335 -6.63 29.12 3.26
C ALA A 335 -6.25 29.53 1.81
N GLU A 336 -4.96 29.56 1.51
CA GLU A 336 -4.45 29.90 0.19
C GLU A 336 -4.77 28.80 -0.84
N ALA A 337 -4.74 27.52 -0.42
CA ALA A 337 -5.17 26.41 -1.26
C ALA A 337 -6.70 26.42 -1.50
N ASP A 338 -7.49 26.91 -0.55
CA ASP A 338 -8.96 27.06 -0.71
C ASP A 338 -9.30 28.16 -1.71
N ARG A 339 -8.63 29.30 -1.54
CA ARG A 339 -8.68 30.42 -2.48
C ARG A 339 -8.37 29.98 -3.91
N ARG A 340 -7.34 29.15 -4.13
CA ARG A 340 -6.97 28.67 -5.48
C ARG A 340 -8.04 27.80 -6.11
N SER A 341 -8.64 26.88 -5.35
CA SER A 341 -9.70 26.02 -5.87
C SER A 341 -10.90 26.85 -6.35
N LYS A 342 -11.22 27.92 -5.63
CA LYS A 342 -12.26 28.88 -6.02
C LYS A 342 -11.87 29.66 -7.28
N LEU A 343 -10.62 30.10 -7.38
CA LEU A 343 -10.08 30.83 -8.54
C LEU A 343 -10.07 29.99 -9.83
N VAL A 344 -9.70 28.70 -9.74
CA VAL A 344 -9.77 27.76 -10.87
C VAL A 344 -11.23 27.58 -11.33
N GLY A 345 -12.16 27.43 -10.38
CA GLY A 345 -13.59 27.36 -10.68
C GLY A 345 -14.07 28.61 -11.43
N TYR A 346 -13.66 29.80 -10.98
CA TYR A 346 -13.93 31.07 -11.64
C TYR A 346 -13.37 31.11 -13.06
N TYR A 347 -12.08 30.82 -13.28
CA TYR A 347 -11.47 30.86 -14.61
C TYR A 347 -12.06 29.85 -15.59
N LYS A 348 -12.42 28.63 -15.12
CA LYS A 348 -13.14 27.65 -15.94
C LYS A 348 -14.48 28.21 -16.44
N GLN A 349 -15.24 28.86 -15.56
CA GLN A 349 -16.51 29.50 -15.91
C GLN A 349 -16.31 30.70 -16.84
N GLU A 350 -15.24 31.48 -16.65
CA GLU A 350 -14.89 32.60 -17.52
C GLU A 350 -14.60 32.16 -18.96
N VAL A 351 -13.79 31.10 -19.13
CA VAL A 351 -13.50 30.52 -20.46
C VAL A 351 -14.77 30.02 -21.15
N VAL A 352 -15.70 29.43 -20.40
CA VAL A 352 -17.01 29.02 -20.94
C VAL A 352 -17.79 30.24 -21.43
N VAL A 353 -17.82 31.32 -20.66
CA VAL A 353 -18.51 32.56 -21.05
C VAL A 353 -17.85 33.21 -22.28
N GLU A 354 -16.52 33.22 -22.38
CA GLU A 354 -15.82 33.69 -23.59
C GLU A 354 -16.11 32.83 -24.82
N LEU A 355 -16.19 31.51 -24.67
CA LEU A 355 -16.60 30.62 -25.75
C LEU A 355 -18.04 30.93 -26.22
N LEU A 356 -18.99 31.11 -25.28
CA LEU A 356 -20.36 31.49 -25.60
C LEU A 356 -20.43 32.85 -26.30
N ARG A 357 -19.64 33.84 -25.87
CA ARG A 357 -19.49 35.15 -26.54
C ARG A 357 -18.87 35.03 -27.93
N SER A 358 -17.96 34.09 -28.13
CA SER A 358 -17.32 33.83 -29.42
C SER A 358 -18.31 33.20 -30.41
N ARG A 359 -19.19 32.30 -29.93
CA ARG A 359 -20.31 31.75 -30.73
C ARG A 359 -21.27 32.84 -31.19
N LEU A 360 -21.51 33.88 -30.37
CA LEU A 360 -22.26 35.07 -30.80
C LEU A 360 -21.56 35.92 -31.87
N ARG A 361 -20.26 35.73 -32.10
CA ARG A 361 -19.48 36.43 -33.13
C ARG A 361 -19.19 35.54 -34.34
N GLY A 362 -19.53 34.25 -34.24
CA GLY A 362 -19.26 33.24 -35.24
C GLY A 362 -20.37 33.14 -36.30
N PRO A 363 -20.08 32.50 -37.44
CA PRO A 363 -21.06 32.30 -38.51
C PRO A 363 -22.21 31.36 -38.12
N GLU A 364 -22.07 30.61 -37.02
CA GLU A 364 -23.09 29.71 -36.48
C GLU A 364 -24.38 30.43 -36.07
N ILE A 365 -24.30 31.72 -35.74
CA ILE A 365 -25.47 32.54 -35.38
C ILE A 365 -26.47 32.65 -36.54
N PHE A 366 -25.99 32.58 -37.79
CA PHE A 366 -26.83 32.67 -38.98
C PHE A 366 -27.65 31.40 -39.22
N LEU A 367 -27.35 30.31 -38.49
CA LEU A 367 -28.07 29.04 -38.53
C LEU A 367 -28.95 28.82 -37.30
N ALA A 368 -28.90 29.73 -36.31
CA ALA A 368 -29.66 29.65 -35.07
C ALA A 368 -31.02 30.35 -35.17
N THR A 369 -32.02 29.82 -34.48
CA THR A 369 -33.34 30.45 -34.33
C THR A 369 -33.29 31.63 -33.38
N GLU A 370 -34.25 32.56 -33.49
CA GLU A 370 -34.35 33.73 -32.60
C GLU A 370 -34.42 33.33 -31.12
N GLN A 371 -35.11 32.22 -30.80
CA GLN A 371 -35.20 31.69 -29.45
C GLN A 371 -33.85 31.15 -28.95
N GLU A 372 -33.10 30.43 -29.78
CA GLU A 372 -31.77 29.91 -29.41
C GLU A 372 -30.76 31.05 -29.15
N VAL A 373 -30.89 32.16 -29.89
CA VAL A 373 -30.06 33.36 -29.66
C VAL A 373 -30.45 34.03 -28.34
N LEU A 374 -31.74 34.16 -28.03
CA LEU A 374 -32.23 34.70 -26.75
C LEU A 374 -31.79 33.84 -25.56
N ASP A 375 -31.89 32.51 -25.67
CA ASP A 375 -31.45 31.56 -24.65
C ASP A 375 -29.93 31.64 -24.42
N LEU A 376 -29.15 31.80 -25.50
CA LEU A 376 -27.70 32.01 -25.42
C LEU A 376 -27.34 33.35 -24.73
N PHE A 377 -28.05 34.43 -25.04
CA PHE A 377 -27.89 35.73 -24.34
C PHE A 377 -28.25 35.65 -22.85
N ALA A 378 -29.35 34.96 -22.52
CA ALA A 378 -29.76 34.73 -21.14
C ALA A 378 -28.68 33.94 -20.37
N SER A 379 -28.16 32.87 -20.98
CA SER A 379 -27.09 32.05 -20.40
C SER A 379 -25.80 32.85 -20.16
N ILE A 380 -25.37 33.68 -21.12
CA ILE A 380 -24.21 34.56 -20.96
C ILE A 380 -24.42 35.59 -19.86
N THR A 381 -25.62 36.16 -19.75
CA THR A 381 -25.95 37.18 -18.75
C THR A 381 -25.97 36.59 -17.34
N GLU A 382 -26.59 35.42 -17.18
CA GLU A 382 -26.63 34.68 -15.91
C GLU A 382 -25.23 34.28 -15.44
N HIS A 383 -24.44 33.63 -16.31
CA HIS A 383 -23.08 33.21 -15.97
C HIS A 383 -22.15 34.41 -15.72
N SER A 384 -22.31 35.52 -16.47
CA SER A 384 -21.55 36.75 -16.22
C SER A 384 -21.90 37.39 -14.88
N ALA A 385 -23.16 37.30 -14.43
CA ALA A 385 -23.58 37.80 -13.12
C ALA A 385 -23.07 36.91 -11.97
N LEU A 386 -23.04 35.59 -12.17
CA LEU A 386 -22.45 34.64 -11.23
C LEU A 386 -20.94 34.89 -11.06
N LEU A 387 -20.21 35.06 -12.18
CA LEU A 387 -18.79 35.40 -12.18
C LEU A 387 -18.51 36.69 -11.41
N ARG A 388 -19.35 37.74 -11.57
CA ARG A 388 -19.21 38.99 -10.80
C ARG A 388 -19.35 38.76 -9.29
N ARG A 389 -20.33 37.96 -8.85
CA ARG A 389 -20.49 37.65 -7.42
C ARG A 389 -19.30 36.88 -6.85
N GLN A 390 -18.83 35.86 -7.57
CA GLN A 390 -17.63 35.11 -7.16
C GLN A 390 -16.39 36.00 -7.11
N LEU A 391 -16.25 36.93 -8.06
CA LEU A 391 -15.17 37.91 -8.07
C LEU A 391 -15.24 38.86 -6.86
N ASP A 392 -16.43 39.33 -6.50
CA ASP A 392 -16.63 40.19 -5.33
C ASP A 392 -16.29 39.46 -4.01
N GLU A 393 -16.68 38.18 -3.90
CA GLU A 393 -16.32 37.30 -2.78
C GLU A 393 -14.80 37.07 -2.69
N LEU A 394 -14.13 36.89 -3.83
CA LEU A 394 -12.68 36.72 -3.90
C LEU A 394 -11.93 38.05 -3.66
N THR A 395 -12.42 39.19 -4.14
CA THR A 395 -11.70 40.48 -4.07
C THR A 395 -11.94 41.28 -2.78
N GLY A 396 -12.91 40.89 -1.95
CA GLY A 396 -13.17 41.46 -0.62
C GLY A 396 -12.04 41.24 0.40
N GLU A 397 -11.13 40.30 0.15
CA GLU A 397 -9.93 40.05 0.95
C GLU A 397 -8.78 40.99 0.50
N ARG A 398 -8.18 41.70 1.47
CA ARG A 398 -7.30 42.87 1.23
C ARG A 398 -6.08 42.52 0.34
N GLY A 399 -5.97 43.14 -0.85
CA GLY A 399 -4.81 43.03 -1.76
C GLY A 399 -5.04 42.29 -3.09
N MET A 400 -6.25 41.81 -3.38
CA MET A 400 -6.50 40.79 -4.41
C MET A 400 -6.78 41.27 -5.84
N ARG A 401 -6.95 42.57 -6.10
CA ARG A 401 -7.31 43.06 -7.44
C ARG A 401 -6.21 42.82 -8.49
N SER A 402 -4.95 42.77 -8.08
CA SER A 402 -3.79 42.58 -8.97
C SER A 402 -3.53 41.13 -9.38
N VAL A 403 -4.00 40.13 -8.62
CA VAL A 403 -3.74 38.70 -8.91
C VAL A 403 -4.80 38.12 -9.84
N VAL A 404 -6.02 38.65 -9.80
CA VAL A 404 -7.10 38.20 -10.70
C VAL A 404 -6.88 38.69 -12.13
N ASP A 405 -6.24 39.86 -12.29
CA ASP A 405 -5.93 40.49 -13.60
C ASP A 405 -4.63 39.97 -14.25
N ASP A 406 -3.92 39.00 -13.63
CA ASP A 406 -2.71 38.42 -14.23
C ASP A 406 -3.03 37.23 -15.13
N GLU A 407 -3.02 37.48 -16.44
CA GLU A 407 -3.28 36.49 -17.48
C GLU A 407 -2.25 35.35 -17.53
N GLU A 408 -1.01 35.58 -17.06
CA GLU A 408 0.01 34.52 -16.94
C GLU A 408 -0.39 33.50 -15.87
N SER A 409 -0.68 33.99 -14.66
CA SER A 409 -1.16 33.16 -13.54
C SER A 409 -2.42 32.38 -13.87
N LYS A 410 -3.37 32.97 -14.61
CA LYS A 410 -4.60 32.31 -15.06
C LYS A 410 -4.32 31.09 -15.95
N LEU A 411 -3.49 31.24 -16.99
CA LEU A 411 -3.19 30.13 -17.91
C LEU A 411 -2.42 29.01 -17.23
N LEU A 412 -1.48 29.33 -16.33
CA LEU A 412 -0.76 28.34 -15.53
C LEU A 412 -1.69 27.55 -14.61
N LEU A 413 -2.62 28.23 -13.92
CA LEU A 413 -3.59 27.57 -13.04
C LEU A 413 -4.51 26.60 -13.79
N LEU A 414 -4.94 26.96 -15.00
CA LEU A 414 -5.74 26.08 -15.86
C LEU A 414 -4.94 24.88 -16.39
N LEU A 415 -3.66 25.08 -16.72
CA LEU A 415 -2.76 24.00 -17.12
C LEU A 415 -2.54 22.99 -15.99
N TRP A 416 -2.28 23.47 -14.78
CA TRP A 416 -2.07 22.61 -13.61
C TRP A 416 -3.31 21.87 -13.15
N ASP A 417 -4.48 22.49 -13.23
CA ASP A 417 -5.74 21.80 -12.98
C ASP A 417 -5.99 20.67 -13.99
N ALA A 418 -5.75 20.92 -15.28
CA ALA A 418 -5.84 19.87 -16.31
C ALA A 418 -4.85 18.72 -16.06
N LYS A 419 -3.68 19.04 -15.50
CA LYS A 419 -2.68 18.06 -15.10
C LYS A 419 -3.09 17.26 -13.86
N ALA A 420 -3.68 17.91 -12.86
CA ALA A 420 -4.21 17.24 -11.68
C ALA A 420 -5.33 16.25 -12.08
N ASP A 421 -6.21 16.64 -13.00
CA ASP A 421 -7.24 15.76 -13.56
C ASP A 421 -6.63 14.55 -14.28
N LEU A 422 -5.57 14.75 -15.08
CA LEU A 422 -4.80 13.67 -15.71
C LEU A 422 -4.18 12.74 -14.67
N PHE A 423 -3.68 13.29 -13.57
CA PHE A 423 -3.03 12.52 -12.53
C PHE A 423 -4.00 11.59 -11.81
N VAL A 424 -5.23 12.05 -11.55
CA VAL A 424 -6.31 11.19 -11.04
C VAL A 424 -6.57 10.01 -11.98
N GLN A 425 -6.50 10.22 -13.30
CA GLN A 425 -6.62 9.12 -14.26
C GLN A 425 -5.42 8.16 -14.19
N ALA A 426 -4.21 8.65 -13.95
CA ALA A 426 -3.03 7.81 -13.79
C ALA A 426 -3.14 6.91 -12.54
N VAL A 427 -3.59 7.47 -11.41
CA VAL A 427 -3.89 6.70 -10.18
C VAL A 427 -4.92 5.60 -10.47
N HIS A 428 -6.01 5.95 -11.15
CA HIS A 428 -7.04 4.96 -11.51
C HIS A 428 -6.52 3.87 -12.43
N HIS A 429 -5.73 4.23 -13.44
CA HIS A 429 -5.13 3.28 -14.35
C HIS A 429 -4.24 2.27 -13.61
N GLN A 430 -3.40 2.74 -12.70
CA GLN A 430 -2.53 1.87 -11.91
C GLN A 430 -3.33 0.98 -10.94
N ALA A 431 -4.35 1.53 -10.29
CA ALA A 431 -5.25 0.76 -9.42
C ALA A 431 -5.98 -0.36 -10.19
N GLU A 432 -6.42 -0.09 -11.43
CA GLU A 432 -7.05 -1.11 -12.28
C GLU A 432 -6.09 -2.17 -12.80
N MET A 433 -4.83 -1.78 -13.06
CA MET A 433 -3.80 -2.73 -13.48
C MET A 433 -3.31 -3.63 -12.35
N ARG A 434 -3.58 -3.25 -11.11
CA ARG A 434 -3.11 -3.96 -9.92
C ARG A 434 -3.40 -5.46 -9.90
N PRO A 435 -4.61 -5.98 -10.24
CA PRO A 435 -4.84 -7.42 -10.30
C PRO A 435 -4.02 -8.14 -11.39
N ILE A 436 -3.57 -7.43 -12.42
CA ILE A 436 -2.65 -7.92 -13.45
C ILE A 436 -1.20 -7.82 -12.96
N THR A 437 -0.83 -6.74 -12.28
CA THR A 437 0.51 -6.59 -11.69
C THR A 437 0.73 -7.62 -10.58
N ASP A 438 -0.22 -7.76 -9.65
CA ASP A 438 -0.16 -8.72 -8.55
C ASP A 438 -0.12 -10.18 -9.02
N SER A 439 -0.74 -10.50 -10.16
CA SER A 439 -0.60 -11.86 -10.72
C SER A 439 0.76 -12.13 -11.33
N LYS A 440 1.44 -11.08 -11.78
CA LYS A 440 2.81 -11.14 -12.27
C LYS A 440 3.80 -11.18 -11.10
N THR A 441 3.48 -10.56 -9.95
CA THR A 441 4.38 -10.48 -8.78
C THR A 441 4.19 -11.63 -7.76
N ILE A 442 2.97 -12.18 -7.61
CA ILE A 442 2.65 -13.17 -6.57
C ILE A 442 2.55 -14.61 -7.14
N GLY A 443 2.74 -14.77 -8.45
CA GLY A 443 2.55 -16.03 -9.18
C GLY A 443 1.11 -16.55 -9.18
N ALA A 444 0.15 -15.78 -8.65
CA ALA A 444 -1.25 -16.12 -8.68
C ALA A 444 -1.81 -15.75 -10.06
N ARG A 445 -2.00 -16.71 -10.98
CA ARG A 445 -2.63 -16.42 -12.28
C ARG A 445 -3.94 -15.64 -12.07
N THR A 446 -4.02 -14.40 -12.56
CA THR A 446 -5.31 -13.76 -12.79
C THR A 446 -6.01 -14.65 -13.83
N GLY A 447 -7.13 -15.29 -13.47
CA GLY A 447 -7.88 -16.10 -14.43
C GLY A 447 -8.21 -15.28 -15.68
N THR A 448 -8.28 -15.91 -16.86
CA THR A 448 -8.47 -15.24 -18.16
C THR A 448 -9.62 -14.23 -18.11
N ARG A 449 -10.71 -14.59 -17.42
CA ARG A 449 -11.88 -13.72 -17.19
C ARG A 449 -11.56 -12.42 -16.43
N LEU A 450 -10.69 -12.46 -15.43
CA LEU A 450 -10.33 -11.26 -14.66
C LEU A 450 -9.31 -10.40 -15.42
N LYS A 451 -8.38 -11.00 -16.18
CA LYS A 451 -7.54 -10.24 -17.14
C LYS A 451 -8.39 -9.55 -18.20
N GLU A 452 -9.31 -10.28 -18.81
CA GLU A 452 -10.27 -9.73 -19.78
C GLU A 452 -11.11 -8.60 -19.18
N ASN A 453 -11.55 -8.73 -17.92
CA ASN A 453 -12.32 -7.68 -17.27
C ASN A 453 -11.48 -6.42 -17.02
N VAL A 454 -10.21 -6.57 -16.62
CA VAL A 454 -9.29 -5.43 -16.47
C VAL A 454 -9.03 -4.77 -17.82
N PHE A 455 -8.70 -5.54 -18.86
CA PHE A 455 -8.50 -5.00 -20.21
C PHE A 455 -9.77 -4.34 -20.78
N LYS A 456 -10.95 -4.92 -20.54
CA LYS A 456 -12.24 -4.30 -20.91
C LYS A 456 -12.47 -2.98 -20.17
N ALA A 457 -12.15 -2.91 -18.88
CA ALA A 457 -12.25 -1.68 -18.10
C ALA A 457 -11.30 -0.59 -18.62
N GLN A 458 -10.04 -0.96 -18.92
CA GLN A 458 -9.07 -0.04 -19.53
C GLN A 458 -9.54 0.46 -20.90
N GLN A 459 -10.01 -0.44 -21.76
CA GLN A 459 -10.51 -0.07 -23.09
C GLN A 459 -11.72 0.86 -22.98
N ALA A 460 -12.58 0.66 -21.97
CA ALA A 460 -13.72 1.54 -21.70
C ALA A 460 -13.29 2.92 -21.18
N ARG A 461 -12.18 3.03 -20.43
CA ARG A 461 -11.65 4.32 -19.94
C ARG A 461 -10.78 5.07 -20.93
N LYS A 462 -10.16 4.38 -21.90
CA LYS A 462 -9.26 4.98 -22.90
C LYS A 462 -9.82 6.26 -23.56
N PRO A 463 -11.09 6.34 -23.99
CA PRO A 463 -11.66 7.57 -24.56
C PRO A 463 -11.71 8.74 -23.56
N ALA A 464 -12.03 8.47 -22.29
CA ALA A 464 -12.06 9.49 -21.25
C ALA A 464 -10.66 10.00 -20.93
N VAL A 465 -9.67 9.11 -20.81
CA VAL A 465 -8.26 9.49 -20.60
C VAL A 465 -7.75 10.36 -21.75
N LYS A 466 -8.01 9.97 -23.01
CA LYS A 466 -7.66 10.78 -24.18
C LYS A 466 -8.23 12.20 -24.11
N LYS A 467 -9.47 12.37 -23.64
CA LYS A 467 -10.08 13.70 -23.45
C LYS A 467 -9.29 14.56 -22.43
N TYR A 468 -8.80 13.97 -21.34
CA TYR A 468 -7.96 14.69 -20.37
C TYR A 468 -6.59 15.04 -20.95
N ILE A 469 -6.00 14.14 -21.75
CA ILE A 469 -4.72 14.39 -22.46
C ILE A 469 -4.88 15.55 -23.45
N GLU A 470 -5.96 15.55 -24.23
CA GLU A 470 -6.29 16.64 -25.16
C GLU A 470 -6.51 17.98 -24.42
N ALA A 471 -7.16 17.95 -23.25
CA ALA A 471 -7.35 19.13 -22.44
C ALA A 471 -6.01 19.70 -21.95
N PHE A 472 -5.13 18.84 -21.41
CA PHE A 472 -3.78 19.23 -20.99
C PHE A 472 -2.96 19.80 -22.16
N ASN A 473 -2.87 19.07 -23.27
CA ASN A 473 -2.11 19.51 -24.45
C ASN A 473 -2.63 20.86 -24.98
N ARG A 474 -3.94 21.10 -24.94
CA ARG A 474 -4.53 22.39 -25.32
C ARG A 474 -4.10 23.50 -24.37
N ARG A 475 -4.22 23.30 -23.05
CA ARG A 475 -3.77 24.29 -22.06
C ARG A 475 -2.28 24.57 -22.16
N TYR A 476 -1.48 23.55 -22.47
CA TYR A 476 -0.05 23.69 -22.65
C TYR A 476 0.26 24.58 -23.86
N VAL A 477 -0.41 24.34 -24.99
CA VAL A 477 -0.32 25.19 -26.20
C VAL A 477 -0.75 26.63 -25.92
N ASP A 478 -1.89 26.82 -25.25
CA ASP A 478 -2.41 28.15 -24.91
C ASP A 478 -1.36 28.95 -24.12
N PHE A 479 -0.65 28.30 -23.20
CA PHE A 479 0.38 28.91 -22.38
C PHE A 479 1.65 29.25 -23.19
N ILE A 480 2.27 28.27 -23.85
CA ILE A 480 3.54 28.49 -24.57
C ILE A 480 3.39 29.45 -25.76
N THR A 481 2.19 29.53 -26.35
CA THR A 481 1.91 30.47 -27.45
C THR A 481 1.89 31.91 -26.94
N LYS A 482 1.36 32.13 -25.73
CA LYS A 482 1.27 33.46 -25.13
C LYS A 482 2.56 33.87 -24.41
N TYR A 483 3.33 32.90 -23.92
CA TYR A 483 4.56 33.09 -23.14
C TYR A 483 5.71 32.20 -23.67
N PRO A 484 6.24 32.44 -24.89
CA PRO A 484 7.23 31.58 -25.53
C PRO A 484 8.60 31.59 -24.84
N ASP A 485 8.93 32.65 -24.12
CA ASP A 485 10.20 32.78 -23.39
C ASP A 485 10.21 31.99 -22.06
N GLN A 486 9.07 31.43 -21.67
CA GLN A 486 8.97 30.62 -20.46
C GLN A 486 9.21 29.14 -20.76
N THR A 487 10.16 28.56 -20.02
CA THR A 487 10.43 27.12 -20.09
C THR A 487 9.62 26.40 -19.02
N LEU A 488 8.67 25.59 -19.45
CA LEU A 488 7.94 24.70 -18.55
C LEU A 488 8.65 23.37 -18.38
N SER A 489 8.42 22.80 -17.21
CA SER A 489 8.77 21.47 -16.78
C SER A 489 8.41 20.35 -17.75
N ASP A 490 7.24 20.47 -18.35
CA ASP A 490 6.62 19.45 -19.19
C ASP A 490 7.00 19.53 -20.65
N ALA A 491 7.89 20.47 -21.01
CA ALA A 491 8.32 20.65 -22.39
C ALA A 491 8.90 19.38 -23.01
N ALA A 492 9.52 18.53 -22.18
CA ALA A 492 10.10 17.27 -22.63
C ALA A 492 9.07 16.15 -22.84
N ASP A 493 7.86 16.27 -22.28
CA ASP A 493 6.81 15.25 -22.32
C ASP A 493 5.62 15.72 -23.19
N TYR A 494 5.73 16.87 -23.86
CA TYR A 494 4.74 17.45 -24.77
C TYR A 494 5.11 17.22 -26.25
N PRO A 495 4.15 16.90 -27.15
CA PRO A 495 2.74 16.63 -26.87
C PRO A 495 2.55 15.27 -26.20
N LEU A 496 1.78 15.23 -25.11
CA LEU A 496 1.55 14.00 -24.38
C LEU A 496 0.64 13.07 -25.19
N THR A 497 1.03 11.81 -25.36
CA THR A 497 0.19 10.78 -25.99
C THR A 497 -0.38 9.82 -24.94
N TYR A 498 -1.43 9.09 -25.30
CA TYR A 498 -1.98 8.06 -24.41
C TYR A 498 -0.96 6.95 -24.14
N ASP A 499 -0.20 6.57 -25.16
CA ASP A 499 0.75 5.47 -25.05
C ASP A 499 1.92 5.86 -24.14
N ASP A 500 2.40 7.10 -24.19
CA ASP A 500 3.40 7.60 -23.23
C ASP A 500 2.82 7.69 -21.80
N PHE A 501 1.61 8.26 -21.67
CA PHE A 501 0.95 8.49 -20.40
C PHE A 501 0.75 7.21 -19.57
N ILE A 502 0.36 6.09 -20.19
CA ILE A 502 0.08 4.84 -19.45
C ILE A 502 1.34 4.21 -18.85
N TRP A 503 2.53 4.59 -19.33
CA TRP A 503 3.81 4.12 -18.80
C TRP A 503 4.39 5.03 -17.72
N PHE A 504 3.78 6.18 -17.44
CA PHE A 504 4.30 7.09 -16.42
C PHE A 504 4.13 6.45 -15.04
N PRO A 505 5.24 6.20 -14.31
CA PRO A 505 5.13 5.78 -12.92
C PRO A 505 4.62 6.96 -12.06
N MET A 506 4.14 6.68 -10.85
CA MET A 506 3.53 7.72 -10.01
C MET A 506 4.51 8.78 -9.52
N ASP A 507 5.79 8.43 -9.47
CA ASP A 507 6.91 9.29 -9.12
C ASP A 507 7.60 9.93 -10.35
N HIS A 508 6.97 9.83 -11.54
CA HIS A 508 7.48 10.44 -12.75
C HIS A 508 7.64 11.96 -12.59
N ARG A 509 8.70 12.53 -13.18
CA ARG A 509 9.03 13.96 -13.09
C ARG A 509 7.87 14.88 -13.54
N PHE A 510 7.02 14.37 -14.44
CA PHE A 510 5.84 15.07 -14.94
C PHE A 510 4.97 15.51 -13.75
N TRP A 511 4.66 14.66 -12.78
CA TRP A 511 3.70 14.99 -11.71
C TRP A 511 4.14 16.06 -10.71
N ASN A 512 5.38 16.55 -10.80
CA ASN A 512 6.01 17.37 -9.77
C ASN A 512 5.71 18.88 -9.84
N ASP A 513 4.98 19.39 -10.83
CA ASP A 513 4.88 20.83 -11.15
C ASP A 513 3.50 21.48 -10.94
N GLY A 514 2.46 20.74 -10.56
CA GLY A 514 1.09 21.25 -10.45
C GLY A 514 0.84 22.34 -9.39
N LEU A 515 1.87 22.91 -8.75
CA LEU A 515 1.75 23.62 -7.46
C LEU A 515 2.47 24.95 -7.30
N TYR A 516 3.36 25.36 -8.21
CA TYR A 516 4.35 26.40 -7.92
C TYR A 516 4.06 27.77 -8.56
N TYR A 517 2.79 28.15 -8.52
CA TYR A 517 2.18 29.39 -9.01
C TYR A 517 2.86 30.73 -8.71
N HIS A 518 3.79 30.82 -7.76
CA HIS A 518 4.45 32.07 -7.39
C HIS A 518 5.97 31.97 -7.23
N SER A 519 6.57 30.81 -7.55
CA SER A 519 8.00 30.62 -7.36
C SER A 519 8.71 30.53 -8.70
N LYS A 520 9.55 31.54 -8.97
CA LYS A 520 10.56 31.49 -10.05
C LYS A 520 11.87 30.85 -9.56
N ALA A 521 11.86 30.22 -8.40
CA ALA A 521 13.04 29.57 -7.85
C ALA A 521 13.42 28.34 -8.69
N PRO A 522 14.70 27.95 -8.72
CA PRO A 522 15.18 26.85 -9.57
C PRO A 522 14.42 25.53 -9.33
N TRP A 523 14.10 25.20 -8.09
CA TRP A 523 13.32 24.01 -7.73
C TRP A 523 11.89 23.98 -8.30
N ALA A 524 11.32 25.11 -8.70
CA ALA A 524 9.96 25.21 -9.23
C ALA A 524 9.91 25.08 -10.75
N ILE A 525 10.86 25.69 -11.46
CA ILE A 525 10.81 25.87 -12.92
C ILE A 525 11.83 25.01 -13.68
N ASP A 526 12.97 24.66 -13.07
CA ASP A 526 14.04 23.94 -13.77
C ASP A 526 13.82 22.42 -13.66
N VAL A 527 13.81 21.74 -14.80
CA VAL A 527 13.63 20.27 -14.90
C VAL A 527 14.81 19.47 -14.36
N ASN A 528 16.04 19.96 -14.56
CA ASN A 528 17.26 19.33 -14.07
C ASN A 528 17.37 19.47 -12.56
N VAL A 529 17.00 20.62 -12.01
CA VAL A 529 16.95 20.82 -10.55
C VAL A 529 15.96 19.87 -9.88
N ARG A 530 14.77 19.71 -10.46
CA ARG A 530 13.75 18.79 -9.94
C ARG A 530 14.17 17.33 -10.07
N ALA A 531 14.72 16.93 -11.23
CA ALA A 531 15.28 15.60 -11.40
C ALA A 531 16.38 15.30 -10.37
N GLY A 532 17.26 16.27 -10.10
CA GLY A 532 18.30 16.17 -9.08
C GLY A 532 17.75 16.04 -7.66
N ILE A 533 16.69 16.78 -7.31
CA ILE A 533 15.98 16.63 -6.04
C ILE A 533 15.39 15.22 -5.93
N THR A 534 14.64 14.75 -6.93
CA THR A 534 14.00 13.43 -6.93
C THR A 534 15.02 12.30 -6.82
N ALA A 535 16.12 12.37 -7.58
CA ALA A 535 17.22 11.41 -7.50
C ALA A 535 17.86 11.40 -6.10
N THR A 536 18.11 12.58 -5.54
CA THR A 536 18.68 12.73 -4.19
C THR A 536 17.76 12.13 -3.12
N LEU A 537 16.45 12.41 -3.17
CA LEU A 537 15.48 11.83 -2.25
C LEU A 537 15.37 10.31 -2.41
N THR A 538 15.36 9.83 -3.65
CA THR A 538 15.32 8.39 -3.94
C THR A 538 16.53 7.67 -3.34
N LEU A 539 17.74 8.21 -3.49
CA LEU A 539 18.95 7.65 -2.87
C LEU A 539 18.84 7.59 -1.33
N LYS A 540 18.26 8.61 -0.70
CA LYS A 540 18.01 8.60 0.75
C LYS A 540 17.00 7.51 1.15
N ARG A 541 15.90 7.35 0.41
CA ARG A 541 14.90 6.29 0.65
C ARG A 541 15.48 4.89 0.43
N VAL A 542 16.33 4.71 -0.58
CA VAL A 542 17.05 3.46 -0.82
C VAL A 542 18.00 3.14 0.33
N GLN A 543 18.72 4.12 0.85
CA GLN A 543 19.60 3.91 2.01
C GLN A 543 18.82 3.47 3.25
N GLU A 544 17.70 4.12 3.55
CA GLU A 544 16.79 3.72 4.62
C GLU A 544 16.25 2.29 4.41
N GLU A 545 15.97 1.90 3.16
CA GLU A 545 15.49 0.56 2.84
C GLU A 545 16.53 -0.51 3.18
N PHE A 546 17.82 -0.30 2.88
CA PHE A 546 18.88 -1.22 3.30
C PHE A 546 18.96 -1.34 4.82
N GLU A 547 18.80 -0.23 5.55
CA GLU A 547 18.81 -0.23 7.01
C GLU A 547 17.61 -0.98 7.61
N LEU A 548 16.43 -0.87 7.01
CA LEU A 548 15.24 -1.61 7.43
C LEU A 548 15.40 -3.12 7.15
N LEU A 549 15.79 -3.48 5.92
CA LEU A 549 16.00 -4.88 5.53
C LEU A 549 17.05 -5.58 6.40
N ALA A 550 18.13 -4.89 6.76
CA ALA A 550 19.17 -5.43 7.63
C ALA A 550 18.63 -5.76 9.03
N GLN A 551 17.83 -4.88 9.62
CA GLN A 551 17.22 -5.09 10.94
C GLN A 551 16.17 -6.20 10.90
N GLU A 552 15.36 -6.25 9.85
CA GLU A 552 14.35 -7.27 9.59
C GLU A 552 14.96 -8.67 9.45
N LEU A 553 16.07 -8.77 8.71
CA LEU A 553 16.84 -10.01 8.60
C LEU A 553 17.35 -10.49 9.97
N CYS A 554 17.87 -9.57 10.80
CA CYS A 554 18.32 -9.90 12.16
C CYS A 554 17.20 -10.44 13.03
N ARG A 555 16.02 -9.80 12.99
CA ARG A 555 14.84 -10.24 13.75
C ARG A 555 14.37 -11.62 13.28
N ALA A 556 14.35 -11.87 11.97
CA ALA A 556 13.97 -13.16 11.40
C ALA A 556 14.93 -14.29 11.82
N ILE A 557 16.24 -14.06 11.72
CA ILE A 557 17.29 -14.99 12.16
C ILE A 557 17.20 -15.23 13.67
N GLY A 558 17.10 -14.15 14.45
CA GLY A 558 16.98 -14.22 15.90
C GLY A 558 15.77 -15.02 16.34
N TRP A 559 14.63 -14.88 15.65
CA TRP A 559 13.43 -15.69 15.89
C TRP A 559 13.70 -17.16 15.57
N GLY A 560 14.30 -17.45 14.42
CA GLY A 560 14.66 -18.80 14.00
C GLY A 560 15.48 -19.54 15.06
N VAL A 561 16.53 -18.89 15.56
CA VAL A 561 17.42 -19.43 16.61
C VAL A 561 16.70 -19.56 17.95
N ALA A 562 16.04 -18.50 18.41
CA ALA A 562 15.40 -18.48 19.72
C ALA A 562 14.27 -19.51 19.82
N TYR A 563 13.47 -19.65 18.77
CA TYR A 563 12.36 -20.61 18.72
C TYR A 563 12.87 -22.06 18.68
N TYR A 564 13.89 -22.36 17.86
CA TYR A 564 14.52 -23.68 17.81
C TYR A 564 15.07 -24.08 19.18
N LYS A 565 15.86 -23.20 19.81
CA LYS A 565 16.44 -23.44 21.13
C LYS A 565 15.37 -23.67 22.19
N ARG A 566 14.27 -22.90 22.16
CA ARG A 566 13.18 -23.03 23.14
C ARG A 566 12.46 -24.37 23.02
N MET A 567 12.20 -24.82 21.80
CA MET A 567 11.60 -26.14 21.56
C MET A 567 12.54 -27.25 22.05
N GLU A 568 13.84 -27.15 21.76
CA GLU A 568 14.82 -28.13 22.21
C GLU A 568 14.91 -28.21 23.74
N ASP A 569 15.02 -27.07 24.41
CA ASP A 569 15.13 -26.99 25.86
C ASP A 569 13.87 -27.51 26.55
N THR A 570 12.69 -27.19 26.00
CA THR A 570 11.40 -27.67 26.53
C THR A 570 11.22 -29.17 26.30
N ALA A 571 11.59 -29.70 25.13
CA ALA A 571 11.56 -31.14 24.87
C ALA A 571 12.51 -31.91 25.82
N ARG A 572 13.72 -31.38 26.05
CA ARG A 572 14.67 -31.94 27.03
C ARG A 572 14.10 -31.94 28.44
N TYR A 573 13.45 -30.86 28.85
CA TYR A 573 12.77 -30.75 30.13
C TYR A 573 11.68 -31.82 30.30
N LEU A 574 10.82 -32.00 29.28
CA LEU A 574 9.76 -33.01 29.29
C LEU A 574 10.32 -34.44 29.35
N HIS A 575 11.41 -34.73 28.65
CA HIS A 575 12.10 -36.02 28.76
C HIS A 575 12.67 -36.27 30.15
N GLY A 576 13.28 -35.25 30.77
CA GLY A 576 13.76 -35.34 32.15
C GLY A 576 12.63 -35.69 33.11
N ARG A 577 11.48 -35.01 33.01
CA ARG A 577 10.27 -35.30 33.81
C ARG A 577 9.78 -36.74 33.60
N LEU A 578 9.72 -37.20 32.35
CA LEU A 578 9.34 -38.58 32.02
C LEU A 578 10.31 -39.63 32.58
N ALA A 579 11.61 -39.36 32.55
CA ALA A 579 12.63 -40.24 33.13
C ALA A 579 12.45 -40.36 34.65
N THR A 580 12.20 -39.25 35.35
CA THR A 580 11.90 -39.25 36.79
C THR A 580 10.64 -40.06 37.12
N MET A 581 9.59 -40.01 36.27
CA MET A 581 8.39 -40.86 36.45
C MET A 581 8.68 -42.35 36.33
N HIS A 582 9.68 -42.75 35.53
CA HIS A 582 10.03 -44.16 35.32
C HIS A 582 10.87 -44.73 36.47
N LEU A 583 11.53 -43.89 37.27
CA LEU A 583 12.38 -44.30 38.40
C LEU A 583 11.60 -44.62 39.68
N GLY A 584 10.26 -44.58 39.67
CA GLY A 584 9.38 -45.24 40.65
C GLY A 584 9.22 -44.60 42.03
N ASP A 585 10.22 -43.88 42.54
CA ASP A 585 10.28 -43.55 43.98
C ASP A 585 10.12 -42.06 44.35
N VAL A 586 9.87 -41.17 43.38
CA VAL A 586 9.69 -39.73 43.67
C VAL A 586 8.39 -39.21 43.05
N PRO A 587 7.39 -38.78 43.85
CA PRO A 587 6.22 -38.10 43.32
C PRO A 587 6.64 -36.78 42.66
N LEU A 588 6.30 -36.61 41.39
CA LEU A 588 6.59 -35.37 40.69
C LEU A 588 5.73 -34.23 41.23
N VAL A 589 6.40 -33.15 41.61
CA VAL A 589 5.75 -31.89 41.96
C VAL A 589 5.03 -31.35 40.70
N PRO A 590 3.71 -31.09 40.76
CA PRO A 590 2.98 -30.49 39.65
C PRO A 590 3.61 -29.16 39.25
N ASP A 591 3.68 -28.91 37.95
CA ASP A 591 4.24 -27.66 37.42
C ASP A 591 3.27 -26.98 36.43
N TYR A 592 3.78 -25.99 35.71
CA TYR A 592 3.02 -25.27 34.70
C TYR A 592 2.52 -26.13 33.54
N ILE A 593 3.20 -27.23 33.20
CA ILE A 593 2.76 -28.15 32.14
C ILE A 593 1.49 -28.89 32.59
N ASP A 594 1.37 -29.18 33.88
CA ASP A 594 0.19 -29.82 34.44
C ASP A 594 -1.06 -28.94 34.45
N ALA A 595 -0.86 -27.62 34.44
CA ALA A 595 -1.93 -26.63 34.31
C ALA A 595 -2.43 -26.46 32.87
N ILE A 596 -1.76 -27.06 31.86
CA ILE A 596 -2.18 -26.95 30.46
C ILE A 596 -3.45 -27.79 30.24
N PRO A 597 -4.53 -27.19 29.71
CA PRO A 597 -5.80 -27.88 29.51
C PRO A 597 -5.68 -28.94 28.40
N LEU A 598 -5.44 -30.18 28.82
CA LEU A 598 -5.49 -31.38 27.99
C LEU A 598 -6.54 -32.31 28.60
N HIS A 599 -7.77 -32.22 28.09
CA HIS A 599 -8.90 -33.01 28.56
C HIS A 599 -8.60 -34.50 28.40
N SER A 600 -9.01 -35.30 29.39
CA SER A 600 -8.94 -36.78 29.40
C SER A 600 -7.56 -37.42 29.20
N VAL A 601 -6.45 -36.70 29.42
CA VAL A 601 -5.08 -37.25 29.33
C VAL A 601 -4.41 -37.30 30.71
N GLY A 602 -4.02 -38.50 31.16
CA GLY A 602 -3.26 -38.68 32.40
C GLY A 602 -1.83 -38.09 32.33
N SER A 603 -1.21 -37.76 33.46
CA SER A 603 0.04 -36.98 33.52
C SER A 603 1.20 -37.58 32.68
N LYS A 604 1.40 -38.90 32.72
CA LYS A 604 2.43 -39.57 31.90
C LYS A 604 2.17 -39.41 30.39
N SER A 605 0.92 -39.58 29.98
CA SER A 605 0.51 -39.43 28.59
C SER A 605 0.58 -37.98 28.13
N ARG A 606 0.36 -37.01 29.04
CA ARG A 606 0.51 -35.57 28.77
C ARG A 606 1.93 -35.22 28.38
N TYR A 607 2.92 -35.56 29.20
CA TYR A 607 4.32 -35.23 28.89
C TYR A 607 4.79 -35.93 27.62
N LYS A 608 4.39 -37.20 27.42
CA LYS A 608 4.73 -37.96 26.20
C LYS A 608 4.13 -37.31 24.94
N LEU A 609 2.87 -36.88 25.01
CA LEU A 609 2.19 -36.23 23.89
C LEU A 609 2.83 -34.88 23.55
N LEU A 610 3.10 -34.06 24.56
CA LEU A 610 3.76 -32.76 24.39
C LEU A 610 5.18 -32.92 23.84
N SER A 611 5.96 -33.87 24.37
CA SER A 611 7.32 -34.11 23.89
C SER A 611 7.33 -34.48 22.40
N LYS A 612 6.48 -35.44 22.00
CA LYS A 612 6.36 -35.85 20.59
C LYS A 612 5.94 -34.71 19.67
N GLU A 613 5.00 -33.87 20.10
CA GLU A 613 4.57 -32.72 19.29
C GLU A 613 5.67 -31.66 19.17
N LEU A 614 6.44 -31.42 20.24
CA LEU A 614 7.58 -30.49 20.19
C LEU A 614 8.72 -31.03 19.33
N GLU A 615 9.04 -32.32 19.39
CA GLU A 615 10.02 -32.97 18.50
C GLU A 615 9.60 -32.85 17.04
N ARG A 616 8.33 -33.13 16.73
CA ARG A 616 7.78 -32.97 15.37
C ARG A 616 7.92 -31.54 14.88
N ARG A 617 7.56 -30.54 15.70
CA ARG A 617 7.69 -29.12 15.35
C ARG A 617 9.14 -28.67 15.24
N LEU A 618 10.04 -29.21 16.06
CA LEU A 618 11.47 -28.93 15.99
C LEU A 618 12.05 -29.39 14.65
N VAL A 619 11.64 -30.56 14.16
CA VAL A 619 12.02 -31.04 12.82
C VAL A 619 11.44 -30.12 11.73
N THR A 620 10.14 -29.84 11.75
CA THR A 620 9.51 -28.95 10.75
C THR A 620 10.15 -27.55 10.72
N HIS A 621 10.44 -26.97 11.89
CA HIS A 621 11.13 -25.69 11.99
C HIS A 621 12.58 -25.79 11.53
N GLY A 622 13.28 -26.89 11.86
CA GLY A 622 14.64 -27.15 11.39
C GLY A 622 14.73 -27.17 9.86
N THR A 623 13.82 -27.90 9.20
CA THR A 623 13.71 -27.94 7.72
C THR A 623 13.48 -26.54 7.15
N LEU A 624 12.55 -25.76 7.74
CA LEU A 624 12.31 -24.39 7.33
C LEU A 624 13.55 -23.50 7.45
N MET A 625 14.31 -23.62 8.55
CA MET A 625 15.55 -22.86 8.74
C MET A 625 16.65 -23.28 7.75
N ASP A 626 16.72 -24.56 7.38
CA ASP A 626 17.65 -25.05 6.37
C ASP A 626 17.29 -24.53 4.96
N GLU A 627 16.01 -24.53 4.59
CA GLU A 627 15.49 -23.90 3.36
C GLU A 627 15.84 -22.41 3.28
N TRP A 628 15.85 -21.70 4.42
CA TRP A 628 16.21 -20.29 4.48
C TRP A 628 17.72 -20.03 4.33
N SER A 629 18.56 -21.02 4.62
CA SER A 629 19.99 -20.84 4.92
C SER A 629 20.80 -20.19 3.79
N GLU A 630 20.54 -20.54 2.53
CA GLU A 630 21.27 -20.01 1.37
C GLU A 630 21.00 -18.52 1.18
N ASN A 631 19.72 -18.13 1.13
CA ASN A 631 19.32 -16.74 0.98
C ASN A 631 19.77 -15.88 2.16
N ILE A 632 19.71 -16.43 3.38
CA ILE A 632 20.22 -15.74 4.57
C ILE A 632 21.72 -15.50 4.48
N SER A 633 22.50 -16.51 4.08
CA SER A 633 23.96 -16.38 3.98
C SER A 633 24.35 -15.31 2.95
N LEU A 634 23.67 -15.28 1.81
CA LEU A 634 23.86 -14.26 0.79
C LEU A 634 23.50 -12.87 1.33
N LEU A 635 22.27 -12.70 1.82
CA LEU A 635 21.81 -11.41 2.35
C LEU A 635 22.72 -10.90 3.47
N TRP A 636 23.13 -11.77 4.38
CA TRP A 636 24.00 -11.41 5.49
C TRP A 636 25.31 -10.81 5.02
N GLY A 637 25.91 -11.35 3.96
CA GLY A 637 27.15 -10.84 3.36
C GLY A 637 27.00 -9.45 2.72
N HIS A 638 25.78 -9.03 2.38
CA HIS A 638 25.52 -7.80 1.63
C HIS A 638 24.79 -6.70 2.40
N CYS A 639 23.95 -7.03 3.39
CA CYS A 639 23.09 -6.05 4.06
C CYS A 639 23.52 -5.73 5.50
N GLN A 640 24.35 -6.54 6.15
CA GLN A 640 24.65 -6.37 7.58
C GLN A 640 25.80 -5.40 7.84
N PRO A 641 25.66 -4.49 8.82
CA PRO A 641 26.77 -3.67 9.29
C PRO A 641 27.92 -4.53 9.85
N GLU A 642 29.15 -4.03 9.75
CA GLU A 642 30.35 -4.74 10.23
C GLU A 642 30.28 -5.10 11.74
N GLY A 643 29.59 -4.29 12.53
CA GLY A 643 29.41 -4.48 13.98
C GLY A 643 28.55 -5.68 14.39
N ASN A 644 27.80 -6.30 13.47
CA ASN A 644 26.82 -7.34 13.82
C ASN A 644 27.30 -8.80 13.60
N ARG A 645 28.58 -9.01 13.28
CA ARG A 645 29.09 -10.35 12.88
C ARG A 645 28.87 -11.47 13.90
N GLY A 646 28.68 -11.18 15.18
CA GLY A 646 28.47 -12.20 16.22
C GLY A 646 27.11 -12.92 16.14
N SER A 647 26.08 -12.27 15.60
CA SER A 647 24.70 -12.79 15.61
C SER A 647 24.50 -13.97 14.65
N ILE A 648 25.24 -14.01 13.52
CA ILE A 648 25.17 -15.13 12.57
C ILE A 648 25.87 -16.40 13.08
N THR A 649 26.75 -16.31 14.08
CA THR A 649 27.42 -17.49 14.63
C THR A 649 26.41 -18.48 15.23
N GLN A 650 25.44 -17.98 16.02
CA GLN A 650 24.41 -18.84 16.62
C GLN A 650 23.50 -19.48 15.55
N TRP A 651 23.21 -18.74 14.48
CA TRP A 651 22.49 -19.26 13.33
C TRP A 651 23.27 -20.40 12.64
N ASN A 652 24.55 -20.17 12.35
CA ASN A 652 25.40 -21.16 11.69
C ASN A 652 25.56 -22.44 12.54
N GLU A 653 25.73 -22.30 13.85
CA GLU A 653 25.76 -23.44 14.80
C GLU A 653 24.45 -24.23 14.77
N MET A 654 23.30 -23.55 14.77
CA MET A 654 21.98 -24.19 14.68
C MET A 654 21.82 -24.94 13.35
N ILE A 655 22.16 -24.32 12.20
CA ILE A 655 22.06 -24.97 10.88
C ILE A 655 23.00 -26.18 10.80
N GLN A 656 24.23 -26.08 11.30
CA GLN A 656 25.14 -27.23 11.37
C GLN A 656 24.56 -28.37 12.18
N LYS A 657 23.89 -28.07 13.30
CA LYS A 657 23.23 -29.07 14.14
C LYS A 657 22.06 -29.74 13.43
N ILE A 658 21.20 -28.97 12.75
CA ILE A 658 20.07 -29.47 11.96
C ILE A 658 20.56 -30.47 10.91
N ARG A 659 21.54 -30.07 10.09
CA ARG A 659 22.12 -30.91 9.02
C ARG A 659 22.84 -32.16 9.53
N ARG A 660 23.41 -32.11 10.76
CA ARG A 660 24.00 -33.30 11.40
C ARG A 660 22.94 -34.28 11.89
N GLY A 661 21.82 -33.78 12.42
CA GLY A 661 20.70 -34.60 12.89
C GLY A 661 19.99 -35.34 11.75
N GLU A 662 19.80 -34.70 10.60
CA GLU A 662 19.14 -35.31 9.43
C GLU A 662 19.88 -36.52 8.85
N ARG A 663 21.21 -36.61 9.04
CA ARG A 663 22.01 -37.76 8.57
C ARG A 663 21.78 -39.06 9.37
N THR A 664 20.97 -39.04 10.43
CA THR A 664 20.73 -40.20 11.31
C THR A 664 19.35 -40.84 11.16
N VAL A 665 18.49 -40.34 10.26
CA VAL A 665 17.14 -40.88 10.04
C VAL A 665 17.07 -41.55 8.66
N ASP A 666 16.91 -42.87 8.66
CA ASP A 666 16.68 -43.72 7.48
C ASP A 666 15.37 -43.31 6.75
N PRO A 667 15.32 -43.17 5.41
CA PRO A 667 14.20 -42.54 4.70
C PRO A 667 12.87 -43.33 4.66
N GLY A 668 12.73 -44.38 5.46
CA GLY A 668 11.68 -45.40 5.29
C GLY A 668 10.35 -45.18 6.02
N ALA A 669 10.10 -44.04 6.66
CA ALA A 669 8.92 -43.88 7.52
C ALA A 669 8.20 -42.53 7.36
N GLN A 670 7.76 -42.20 6.14
CA GLN A 670 6.65 -41.26 5.93
C GLN A 670 5.45 -42.03 5.36
N VAL A 671 4.49 -42.33 6.23
CA VAL A 671 3.14 -42.78 5.84
C VAL A 671 2.29 -41.53 5.72
N GLY A 672 1.71 -41.37 4.53
CA GLY A 672 1.19 -40.11 4.02
C GLY A 672 -0.16 -39.67 4.55
N VAL A 673 -0.36 -38.35 4.48
CA VAL A 673 -1.60 -37.75 4.01
C VAL A 673 -1.25 -37.16 2.65
N ASP A 674 -2.07 -37.50 1.66
CA ASP A 674 -1.93 -37.16 0.26
C ASP A 674 -1.97 -35.62 0.04
N GLU A 675 -0.79 -35.00 0.10
CA GLU A 675 -0.56 -33.58 -0.26
C GLU A 675 -0.73 -33.34 -1.77
N GLN A 676 -0.75 -34.39 -2.60
CA GLN A 676 -0.92 -34.26 -4.05
C GLN A 676 -2.35 -33.90 -4.45
N LEU A 677 -3.36 -34.17 -3.63
CA LEU A 677 -4.74 -33.75 -3.95
C LEU A 677 -4.98 -32.24 -3.70
N GLU A 678 -4.22 -31.59 -2.81
CA GLU A 678 -4.23 -30.13 -2.65
C GLU A 678 -3.22 -29.43 -3.57
N ALA A 679 -2.10 -30.08 -3.92
CA ALA A 679 -1.11 -29.56 -4.86
C ALA A 679 -1.59 -29.60 -6.33
N THR A 680 -2.35 -30.63 -6.74
CA THR A 680 -2.87 -30.71 -8.12
C THR A 680 -3.93 -29.63 -8.42
N VAL A 681 -4.47 -28.97 -7.39
CA VAL A 681 -5.35 -27.79 -7.54
C VAL A 681 -4.56 -26.46 -7.54
N LEU A 682 -3.27 -26.46 -7.20
CA LEU A 682 -2.50 -25.25 -6.90
C LEU A 682 -1.09 -25.17 -7.52
N GLU A 683 -0.65 -26.11 -8.34
CA GLU A 683 0.65 -26.06 -9.02
C GLU A 683 0.61 -25.23 -10.31
N ILE A 684 1.00 -23.94 -10.20
CA ILE A 684 1.70 -23.24 -11.27
C ILE A 684 2.88 -22.53 -10.63
N ASP A 685 4.07 -22.91 -11.09
CA ASP A 685 5.38 -22.34 -10.78
C ASP A 685 5.37 -20.81 -10.68
N VAL A 686 6.05 -20.33 -9.64
CA VAL A 686 6.05 -18.95 -9.18
C VAL A 686 7.38 -18.31 -9.52
N ASP A 687 7.33 -17.39 -10.49
CA ASP A 687 8.39 -16.48 -10.91
C ASP A 687 7.85 -15.05 -10.76
N ASP A 688 8.61 -14.17 -10.09
CA ASP A 688 8.09 -13.08 -9.24
C ASP A 688 8.31 -11.64 -9.75
N GLY A 689 8.66 -11.46 -11.02
CA GLY A 689 8.23 -10.29 -11.81
C GLY A 689 8.65 -8.88 -11.37
N GLU A 690 9.68 -8.70 -10.53
CA GLU A 690 10.43 -7.44 -10.48
C GLU A 690 11.60 -7.56 -11.47
N ASP A 691 11.47 -6.89 -12.63
CA ASP A 691 12.44 -6.67 -13.73
C ASP A 691 12.32 -7.55 -14.99
N VAL A 692 11.59 -7.08 -16.02
CA VAL A 692 12.00 -7.25 -17.44
C VAL A 692 11.55 -6.07 -18.30
N GLU A 693 12.50 -5.57 -19.10
CA GLU A 693 12.36 -4.61 -20.21
C GLU A 693 11.31 -5.03 -21.28
N THR A 694 10.52 -4.04 -21.71
CA THR A 694 10.18 -3.61 -23.09
C THR A 694 10.39 -4.53 -24.31
N VAL A 695 10.14 -5.83 -24.27
CA VAL A 695 10.03 -6.61 -25.54
C VAL A 695 8.89 -7.63 -25.45
N LEU A 696 7.66 -7.18 -25.68
CA LEU A 696 6.53 -8.02 -26.16
C LEU A 696 5.29 -7.19 -26.56
N ILE A 697 5.49 -5.97 -27.08
CA ILE A 697 4.39 -5.17 -27.68
C ILE A 697 4.29 -5.41 -29.20
N SER A 698 5.30 -6.01 -29.84
CA SER A 698 5.36 -6.06 -31.31
C SER A 698 4.84 -7.36 -31.96
N ARG A 699 3.93 -8.13 -31.34
CA ARG A 699 3.43 -9.39 -31.97
C ARG A 699 1.93 -9.59 -32.01
N VAL A 700 1.13 -8.59 -31.64
CA VAL A 700 -0.34 -8.65 -31.83
C VAL A 700 -0.82 -7.66 -32.90
N GLU A 701 0.05 -6.77 -33.40
CA GLU A 701 -0.33 -5.77 -34.41
C GLU A 701 -0.02 -6.18 -35.87
N GLU A 702 0.69 -7.28 -36.12
CA GLU A 702 0.93 -7.77 -37.51
C GLU A 702 -0.09 -8.84 -37.99
N GLY A 703 -1.09 -9.17 -37.18
CA GLY A 703 -2.08 -10.20 -37.52
C GLY A 703 -3.38 -9.71 -38.16
N ASN A 704 -3.56 -8.39 -38.35
CA ASN A 704 -4.87 -7.85 -38.74
C ASN A 704 -4.82 -6.79 -39.84
N SER A 705 -3.74 -6.76 -40.63
CA SER A 705 -3.57 -5.84 -41.75
C SER A 705 -3.13 -6.54 -43.04
N GLU A 706 -3.64 -7.74 -43.34
CA GLU A 706 -3.59 -8.30 -44.69
C GLU A 706 -4.84 -9.15 -44.97
N GLU A 707 -5.98 -8.49 -45.18
CA GLU A 707 -7.09 -9.08 -45.95
C GLU A 707 -8.07 -7.97 -46.33
N ASN A 708 -7.68 -7.11 -47.29
CA ASN A 708 -8.61 -6.29 -48.08
C ASN A 708 -7.88 -5.71 -49.29
N ASN A 709 -7.70 -6.56 -50.32
CA ASN A 709 -7.50 -6.22 -51.74
C ASN A 709 -7.37 -7.55 -52.47
N VAL A 710 -8.30 -7.97 -53.34
CA VAL A 710 -8.32 -7.71 -54.79
C VAL A 710 -9.59 -8.38 -55.39
N PRO A 711 -10.10 -7.93 -56.55
CA PRO A 711 -11.51 -7.96 -56.91
C PRO A 711 -11.90 -9.07 -57.92
N GLY A 712 -13.20 -9.20 -58.15
CA GLY A 712 -13.73 -9.43 -59.50
C GLY A 712 -14.10 -10.86 -59.90
N SER A 713 -15.41 -11.02 -60.05
CA SER A 713 -16.10 -11.68 -61.18
C SER A 713 -16.27 -13.21 -61.21
N GLU A 714 -17.51 -13.54 -61.60
CA GLU A 714 -17.98 -14.70 -62.37
C GLU A 714 -18.53 -15.95 -61.65
N GLN A 715 -19.86 -16.05 -61.78
CA GLN A 715 -20.62 -17.21 -62.28
C GLN A 715 -20.75 -18.48 -61.41
N GLY A 716 -21.99 -18.99 -61.35
CA GLY A 716 -22.20 -20.44 -61.31
C GLY A 716 -23.15 -21.00 -60.25
N ALA A 717 -24.44 -20.79 -60.45
CA ALA A 717 -25.49 -21.81 -60.38
C ALA A 717 -25.44 -22.98 -59.35
N SER A 718 -26.49 -22.98 -58.52
CA SER A 718 -27.44 -24.10 -58.35
C SER A 718 -27.29 -25.10 -57.19
N ARG A 719 -28.46 -25.23 -56.51
CA ARG A 719 -29.12 -26.44 -56.00
C ARG A 719 -28.48 -27.21 -54.83
N GLY A 720 -29.33 -27.47 -53.83
CA GLY A 720 -29.38 -28.79 -53.22
C GLY A 720 -29.62 -28.82 -51.71
N THR A 721 -30.89 -28.64 -51.31
CA THR A 721 -31.66 -29.53 -50.42
C THR A 721 -30.98 -30.27 -49.25
N ASP A 722 -31.60 -30.02 -48.08
CA ASP A 722 -32.18 -30.99 -47.15
C ASP A 722 -31.35 -31.73 -46.08
N ALA A 723 -32.09 -31.89 -44.97
CA ALA A 723 -32.05 -32.91 -43.92
C ALA A 723 -31.09 -32.65 -42.72
N VAL A 724 -31.59 -32.25 -41.54
CA VAL A 724 -32.41 -32.98 -40.55
C VAL A 724 -31.54 -33.72 -39.51
N VAL A 725 -31.59 -33.18 -38.28
CA VAL A 725 -31.66 -33.84 -36.96
C VAL A 725 -30.47 -34.66 -36.47
N ALA A 726 -29.81 -34.15 -35.42
CA ALA A 726 -29.96 -34.65 -34.03
C ALA A 726 -29.53 -33.56 -33.04
#